data_AF-A0A5M8QFE0-F1
#
_entry.id   AF-A0A5M8QFE0-F1
#
_cell.length_a   1.000
_cell.length_b   1.000
_cell.length_c   1.000
_cell.angle_alpha   90.00
_cell.angle_beta   90.00
_cell.angle_gamma   90.00
#
_symmetry.space_group_name_H-M   'P 1'
#
loop_
_entity.id
_entity.type
_entity.pdbx_description
1 polymer ?
#
loop_
_entity_poly.entity_id
_entity_poly.type
_entity_poly.pdbx_seq_one_letter_code
_entity_poly.pdbx_strand_id
1 'polypeptide(L)'
;MQLAARIGATAAVAARRAERALHRLARPAAFALAPVLLGQAKRLQSGLVWLPEPAGTRAGTVGEGDGAPLRLLVIGDSTATGVGAERLDDSLAVQTAALVAGYRGRPVAWRIEGLEGSNAAQVLERHLPAVGAPDDAPWDAIVLLVGANDALQLVSRRAFARAIGGLVDGLEQRLAPGGVLGLAGAPQIDTFEWLPQPIRSLIGGHARSLDDVLQRIAAAEPHVLHLPTPAILEPHLHASDGFHPSAAGYRHWAAIIAPRIARALRERQSDGAPHPSARHGIVPPFLLERLAAAGSPAASVAAHTLGLDRGIRAERAAAPAHRGLRAPAPARVPGERPAPHRIVSDARGTTALPGDPVRTEGDPATGDPAADQAFDGLGDSWRVLFEALGRDSLDGAGMPLLATVHYGQRYDNAFWDGERMVFGDGDGEVFAGFTGAVDVIGHELGHGVISATADLVYRDEPGALNESIADVLGALVKQHSLGQRADEADWLIGAGVFTERVRGVALRSMAAPGTAFDDPVLGKDPQPGHMRDLVVTTDDLGGVHINSGIPNRAFHLAATAIGGHAWEAPGRIWMDALTGPLPRTAGFRDFAEATLAAAATRYGDDARETGAVRAAWEAVGVLEPAVGPAHGDGAAPTDAAPTDAAHDAVRVARSGGMLGRTRAAVLELEAIPGADRERLDTLVASGALEALDGQAMPDAPLWRVTVETRCDVTVAEPLLPEEVLELLRRLLELGDRPLGGDEPVAHEGDEPVALEGDEPA
;
A
#
# COMPACT_ATOMS: atom_id res chain seq x y z
N MET A 1 -31.95 -35.98 -9.79
CA MET A 1 -31.44 -34.65 -10.21
C MET A 1 -32.31 -33.47 -9.77
N GLN A 2 -33.62 -33.45 -10.04
CA GLN A 2 -34.47 -32.29 -9.68
C GLN A 2 -34.67 -32.06 -8.16
N LEU A 3 -34.59 -33.12 -7.34
CA LEU A 3 -34.67 -32.99 -5.87
C LEU A 3 -33.38 -32.40 -5.26
N ALA A 4 -32.21 -32.75 -5.81
CA ALA A 4 -30.90 -32.24 -5.39
C ALA A 4 -30.73 -30.75 -5.75
N ALA A 5 -31.25 -30.33 -6.92
CA ALA A 5 -31.27 -28.91 -7.31
C ALA A 5 -32.18 -28.07 -6.41
N ARG A 6 -33.32 -28.61 -5.98
CA ARG A 6 -34.19 -27.94 -4.99
C ARG A 6 -33.56 -27.87 -3.60
N ILE A 7 -32.91 -28.94 -3.14
CA ILE A 7 -32.18 -28.93 -1.85
C ILE A 7 -31.01 -27.93 -1.89
N GLY A 8 -30.26 -27.87 -3.00
CA GLY A 8 -29.16 -26.91 -3.20
C GLY A 8 -29.61 -25.45 -3.28
N ALA A 9 -30.73 -25.16 -3.95
CA ALA A 9 -31.32 -23.81 -3.98
C ALA A 9 -31.83 -23.39 -2.59
N THR A 10 -32.40 -24.32 -1.81
CA THR A 10 -32.87 -24.06 -0.44
C THR A 10 -31.69 -23.87 0.52
N ALA A 11 -30.59 -24.60 0.33
CA ALA A 11 -29.34 -24.44 1.08
C ALA A 11 -28.62 -23.12 0.75
N ALA A 12 -28.62 -22.68 -0.51
CA ALA A 12 -28.03 -21.40 -0.93
C ALA A 12 -28.86 -20.18 -0.46
N VAL A 13 -30.18 -20.32 -0.36
CA VAL A 13 -31.05 -19.30 0.24
C VAL A 13 -30.92 -19.31 1.77
N ALA A 14 -30.76 -20.47 2.40
CA ALA A 14 -30.45 -20.60 3.82
C ALA A 14 -29.05 -20.03 4.17
N ALA A 15 -28.05 -20.24 3.32
CA ALA A 15 -26.70 -19.67 3.44
C ALA A 15 -26.72 -18.14 3.27
N ARG A 16 -27.44 -17.61 2.29
CA ARG A 16 -27.63 -16.15 2.13
C ARG A 16 -28.50 -15.50 3.21
N ARG A 17 -29.37 -16.28 3.87
CA ARG A 17 -30.07 -15.86 5.10
C ARG A 17 -29.15 -15.94 6.31
N ALA A 18 -28.27 -16.93 6.39
CA ALA A 18 -27.26 -17.07 7.43
C ALA A 18 -26.17 -15.99 7.33
N GLU A 19 -25.79 -15.57 6.12
CA GLU A 19 -24.82 -14.51 5.83
C GLU A 19 -25.38 -13.10 6.10
N ARG A 20 -26.63 -12.84 5.73
CA ARG A 20 -27.37 -11.64 6.16
C ARG A 20 -27.68 -11.65 7.65
N ALA A 21 -27.91 -12.82 8.24
CA ALA A 21 -27.95 -12.98 9.69
C ALA A 21 -26.55 -12.73 10.29
N LEU A 22 -25.44 -13.16 9.67
CA LEU A 22 -24.05 -12.94 10.11
C LEU A 22 -23.64 -11.46 10.07
N HIS A 23 -24.04 -10.69 9.06
CA HIS A 23 -23.86 -9.22 9.05
C HIS A 23 -24.77 -8.52 10.06
N ARG A 24 -26.00 -9.01 10.26
CA ARG A 24 -26.88 -8.57 11.35
C ARG A 24 -26.41 -9.05 12.73
N LEU A 25 -25.57 -10.08 12.78
CA LEU A 25 -24.90 -10.66 13.95
C LEU A 25 -23.50 -10.06 14.14
N ALA A 26 -22.89 -9.34 13.19
CA ALA A 26 -21.57 -8.74 13.37
C ALA A 26 -21.59 -7.63 14.44
N ARG A 27 -22.67 -6.84 14.49
CA ARG A 27 -22.94 -5.92 15.60
C ARG A 27 -23.23 -6.67 16.91
N PRO A 28 -24.17 -7.64 16.97
CA PRO A 28 -24.37 -8.50 18.14
C PRO A 28 -23.15 -9.32 18.58
N ALA A 29 -22.25 -9.70 17.69
CA ALA A 29 -21.03 -10.46 17.95
C ALA A 29 -19.93 -9.53 18.46
N ALA A 30 -19.84 -8.30 17.95
CA ALA A 30 -19.05 -7.23 18.57
C ALA A 30 -19.59 -6.87 19.97
N PHE A 31 -20.91 -6.86 20.18
CA PHE A 31 -21.54 -6.71 21.50
C PHE A 31 -21.35 -7.94 22.40
N ALA A 32 -21.37 -9.16 21.86
CA ALA A 32 -21.16 -10.41 22.60
C ALA A 32 -19.69 -10.62 22.96
N LEU A 33 -18.77 -10.11 22.12
CA LEU A 33 -17.34 -10.04 22.41
C LEU A 33 -16.98 -8.81 23.24
N ALA A 34 -17.84 -7.79 23.36
CA ALA A 34 -17.53 -6.57 24.11
C ALA A 34 -17.06 -6.84 25.55
N PRO A 35 -17.66 -7.76 26.34
CA PRO A 35 -17.16 -8.09 27.67
C PRO A 35 -15.76 -8.73 27.65
N VAL A 36 -15.48 -9.56 26.63
CA VAL A 36 -14.16 -10.21 26.44
C VAL A 36 -13.13 -9.18 25.98
N LEU A 37 -13.49 -8.31 25.03
CA LEU A 37 -12.65 -7.22 24.53
C LEU A 37 -12.37 -6.18 25.63
N LEU A 38 -13.37 -5.81 26.43
CA LEU A 38 -13.21 -4.92 27.58
C LEU A 38 -12.36 -5.56 28.67
N GLY A 39 -12.56 -6.86 28.93
CA GLY A 39 -11.75 -7.63 29.88
C GLY A 39 -10.29 -7.78 29.44
N GLN A 40 -10.04 -8.04 28.15
CA GLN A 40 -8.70 -8.10 27.57
C GLN A 40 -8.04 -6.72 27.55
N ALA A 41 -8.74 -5.66 27.13
CA ALA A 41 -8.23 -4.29 27.14
C ALA A 41 -7.83 -3.84 28.55
N LYS A 42 -8.67 -4.12 29.57
CA LYS A 42 -8.37 -3.80 30.98
C LYS A 42 -7.17 -4.58 31.53
N ARG A 43 -7.01 -5.85 31.11
CA ARG A 43 -5.88 -6.72 31.53
C ARG A 43 -4.57 -6.32 30.85
N LEU A 44 -4.63 -5.89 29.60
CA LEU A 44 -3.49 -5.34 28.85
C LEU A 44 -3.03 -4.00 29.45
N GLN A 45 -3.97 -3.12 29.83
CA GLN A 45 -3.68 -1.84 30.49
C GLN A 45 -2.94 -1.99 31.82
N SER A 46 -3.14 -3.09 32.55
CA SER A 46 -2.48 -3.34 33.83
C SER A 46 -1.07 -3.93 33.74
N GLY A 47 -0.60 -4.29 32.53
CA GLY A 47 0.67 -5.00 32.32
C GLY A 47 1.62 -4.34 31.33
N LEU A 48 1.28 -3.19 30.77
CA LEU A 48 2.14 -2.45 29.84
C LEU A 48 3.29 -1.78 30.60
N VAL A 49 4.52 -2.12 30.21
CA VAL A 49 5.74 -1.48 30.71
C VAL A 49 5.98 -0.24 29.86
N TRP A 50 6.03 0.93 30.50
CA TRP A 50 6.31 2.19 29.84
C TRP A 50 7.82 2.42 29.80
N LEU A 51 8.36 2.74 28.62
CA LEU A 51 9.79 3.01 28.44
C LEU A 51 10.00 4.50 28.20
N PRO A 52 10.95 5.15 28.92
CA PRO A 52 11.25 6.55 28.68
C PRO A 52 11.95 6.74 27.33
N GLU A 53 11.95 7.97 26.85
CA GLU A 53 12.80 8.37 25.72
C GLU A 53 14.29 8.14 26.07
N PRO A 54 15.08 7.58 25.13
CA PRO A 54 16.50 7.36 25.37
C PRO A 54 17.28 8.67 25.62
N ALA A 55 18.36 8.57 26.37
CA ALA A 55 19.22 9.72 26.64
C ALA A 55 20.01 10.16 25.38
N GLY A 56 20.10 11.47 25.14
CA GLY A 56 20.93 12.07 24.08
C GLY A 56 20.40 13.43 23.60
N THR A 57 20.94 13.93 22.49
CA THR A 57 20.46 15.15 21.83
C THR A 57 19.54 14.79 20.67
N ARG A 58 18.46 15.55 20.45
CA ARG A 58 17.51 15.33 19.35
C ARG A 58 17.99 15.86 17.98
N ALA A 59 19.24 16.31 17.90
CA ALA A 59 19.88 16.71 16.66
C ALA A 59 21.38 16.44 16.73
N GLY A 60 22.00 16.24 15.56
CA GLY A 60 23.43 16.00 15.43
C GLY A 60 23.84 15.81 13.98
N THR A 61 25.10 15.46 13.76
CA THR A 61 25.64 15.13 12.44
C THR A 61 26.38 13.80 12.52
N VAL A 62 26.16 12.91 11.56
CA VAL A 62 26.83 11.60 11.47
C VAL A 62 27.39 11.35 10.07
N GLY A 63 28.41 10.49 10.01
CA GLY A 63 29.08 10.10 8.78
C GLY A 63 30.19 11.06 8.34
N GLU A 64 31.05 10.57 7.47
CA GLU A 64 32.20 11.28 6.90
C GLU A 64 32.03 11.37 5.38
N GLY A 65 32.65 12.38 4.74
CA GLY A 65 32.59 12.54 3.29
C GLY A 65 32.75 13.98 2.82
N ASP A 66 32.80 14.17 1.51
CA ASP A 66 33.05 15.47 0.87
C ASP A 66 31.75 16.20 0.52
N GLY A 67 31.58 17.43 1.01
CA GLY A 67 30.44 18.31 0.69
C GLY A 67 29.62 18.75 1.91
N ALA A 68 28.66 19.65 1.69
CA ALA A 68 27.77 20.11 2.77
C ALA A 68 26.93 18.95 3.33
N PRO A 69 26.62 18.91 4.64
CA PRO A 69 25.79 17.86 5.20
C PRO A 69 24.39 17.82 4.55
N LEU A 70 23.91 16.62 4.24
CA LEU A 70 22.51 16.41 3.88
C LEU A 70 21.65 16.56 5.14
N ARG A 71 20.44 17.07 5.01
CA ARG A 71 19.52 17.30 6.13
C ARG A 71 18.42 16.24 6.17
N LEU A 72 18.39 15.45 7.24
CA LEU A 72 17.37 14.43 7.50
C LEU A 72 16.51 14.83 8.70
N LEU A 73 15.21 14.97 8.51
CA LEU A 73 14.24 15.07 9.60
C LEU A 73 13.56 13.73 9.80
N VAL A 74 13.42 13.31 11.06
CA VAL A 74 12.54 12.22 11.44
C VAL A 74 11.47 12.78 12.35
N ILE A 75 10.21 12.70 11.91
CA ILE A 75 9.06 13.27 12.62
C ILE A 75 8.01 12.19 12.92
N GLY A 76 7.43 12.17 14.11
CA GLY A 76 6.40 11.17 14.41
C GLY A 76 6.09 10.90 15.87
N ASP A 77 5.71 9.65 16.12
CA ASP A 77 5.35 9.12 17.45
C ASP A 77 6.56 8.67 18.29
N SER A 78 6.34 7.82 19.30
CA SER A 78 7.39 7.27 20.18
C SER A 78 8.51 6.55 19.43
N THR A 79 8.20 6.02 18.24
CA THR A 79 9.17 5.35 17.39
C THR A 79 10.13 6.35 16.74
N ALA A 80 9.65 7.54 16.41
CA ALA A 80 10.49 8.63 15.91
C ALA A 80 11.45 9.15 16.99
N THR A 81 10.99 9.21 18.25
CA THR A 81 11.81 9.62 19.40
C THR A 81 12.75 8.53 19.90
N GLY A 82 12.71 7.32 19.32
CA GLY A 82 13.63 6.23 19.62
C GLY A 82 13.30 5.44 20.89
N VAL A 83 12.07 5.53 21.40
CA VAL A 83 11.63 4.75 22.57
C VAL A 83 11.90 3.26 22.33
N GLY A 84 12.52 2.58 23.31
CA GLY A 84 12.96 1.20 23.19
C GLY A 84 14.47 1.03 22.96
N ALA A 85 15.17 2.08 22.54
CA ALA A 85 16.63 2.15 22.59
C ALA A 85 17.12 2.64 23.96
N GLU A 86 18.39 2.37 24.29
CA GLU A 86 19.03 2.90 25.51
C GLU A 86 19.58 4.32 25.29
N ARG A 87 20.03 4.62 24.07
CA ARG A 87 20.62 5.90 23.65
C ARG A 87 19.98 6.39 22.36
N LEU A 88 19.85 7.70 22.20
CA LEU A 88 19.30 8.29 20.97
C LEU A 88 20.16 7.95 19.75
N ASP A 89 21.46 7.71 19.94
CA ASP A 89 22.38 7.26 18.89
C ASP A 89 21.96 5.91 18.26
N ASP A 90 21.23 5.08 19.00
CA ASP A 90 20.72 3.79 18.55
C ASP A 90 19.30 3.86 17.94
N SER A 91 18.70 5.06 17.87
CA SER A 91 17.36 5.27 17.31
C SER A 91 17.31 5.11 15.79
N LEU A 92 16.11 4.89 15.25
CA LEU A 92 15.90 4.79 13.81
C LEU A 92 16.47 5.99 13.04
N ALA A 93 16.32 7.20 13.59
CA ALA A 93 16.75 8.43 12.95
C ALA A 93 18.27 8.47 12.74
N VAL A 94 19.04 8.17 13.80
CA VAL A 94 20.50 8.21 13.75
C VAL A 94 21.06 7.06 12.91
N GLN A 95 20.48 5.86 13.05
CA GLN A 95 20.90 4.71 12.25
C GLN A 95 20.59 4.91 10.75
N THR A 96 19.45 5.51 10.42
CA THR A 96 19.11 5.88 9.03
C THR A 96 20.05 6.96 8.52
N ALA A 97 20.33 8.00 9.30
CA ALA A 97 21.27 9.06 8.94
C ALA A 97 22.67 8.51 8.65
N ALA A 98 23.19 7.61 9.49
CA ALA A 98 24.51 7.01 9.31
C ALA A 98 24.61 6.18 8.03
N LEU A 99 23.57 5.38 7.74
CA LEU A 99 23.53 4.58 6.51
C LEU A 99 23.38 5.46 5.26
N VAL A 100 22.51 6.47 5.28
CA VAL A 100 22.37 7.44 4.17
C VAL A 100 23.68 8.17 3.93
N ALA A 101 24.39 8.58 4.99
CA ALA A 101 25.70 9.21 4.89
C ALA A 101 26.70 8.31 4.15
N GLY A 102 26.74 7.02 4.54
CA GLY A 102 27.56 6.00 3.87
C GLY A 102 27.21 5.83 2.38
N TYR A 103 25.92 5.78 2.02
CA TYR A 103 25.49 5.65 0.62
C TYR A 103 25.74 6.89 -0.24
N ARG A 104 25.76 8.09 0.37
CA ARG A 104 25.93 9.36 -0.34
C ARG A 104 27.37 9.88 -0.32
N GLY A 105 28.23 9.35 0.55
CA GLY A 105 29.59 9.84 0.74
C GLY A 105 29.62 11.29 1.23
N ARG A 106 28.60 11.70 2.01
CA ARG A 106 28.40 13.04 2.57
C ARG A 106 27.92 12.91 4.02
N PRO A 107 28.34 13.79 4.94
CA PRO A 107 27.76 13.83 6.28
C PRO A 107 26.24 14.06 6.22
N VAL A 108 25.50 13.55 7.22
CA VAL A 108 24.06 13.80 7.37
C VAL A 108 23.82 14.51 8.69
N ALA A 109 23.32 15.75 8.62
CA ALA A 109 22.77 16.47 9.76
C ALA A 109 21.33 16.01 9.98
N TRP A 110 21.06 15.41 11.13
CA TRP A 110 19.76 14.83 11.46
C TRP A 110 19.08 15.59 12.61
N ARG A 111 17.75 15.58 12.61
CA ARG A 111 16.90 16.12 13.67
C ARG A 111 15.69 15.20 13.89
N ILE A 112 15.28 15.06 15.14
CA ILE A 112 14.10 14.32 15.55
C ILE A 112 13.07 15.30 16.09
N GLU A 113 11.84 15.21 15.56
CA GLU A 113 10.69 15.96 16.08
C GLU A 113 9.55 15.00 16.41
N GLY A 114 9.09 15.01 17.64
CA GLY A 114 8.05 14.06 18.04
C GLY A 114 7.83 14.06 19.54
N LEU A 115 6.71 13.45 19.89
CA LEU A 115 6.33 13.19 21.26
C LEU A 115 5.68 11.83 21.33
N GLU A 116 6.02 11.09 22.37
CA GLU A 116 5.42 9.82 22.67
C GLU A 116 3.88 9.87 22.70
N GLY A 117 3.26 8.81 22.18
CA GLY A 117 1.80 8.65 22.14
C GLY A 117 1.07 9.50 21.10
N SER A 118 1.78 10.28 20.28
CA SER A 118 1.16 11.09 19.23
C SER A 118 0.55 10.21 18.12
N ASN A 119 -0.69 10.49 17.74
CA ASN A 119 -1.31 9.98 16.50
C ASN A 119 -1.10 10.97 15.34
N ALA A 120 -1.47 10.60 14.10
CA ALA A 120 -1.22 11.45 12.94
C ALA A 120 -1.79 12.86 13.05
N ALA A 121 -3.00 13.03 13.62
CA ALA A 121 -3.61 14.35 13.79
C ALA A 121 -2.83 15.21 14.81
N GLN A 122 -2.32 14.60 15.87
CA GLN A 122 -1.51 15.29 16.87
C GLN A 122 -0.13 15.68 16.33
N VAL A 123 0.47 14.86 15.46
CA VAL A 123 1.71 15.22 14.77
C VAL A 123 1.47 16.42 13.85
N LEU A 124 0.35 16.44 13.12
CA LEU A 124 -0.05 17.56 12.26
C LEU A 124 -0.20 18.86 13.06
N GLU A 125 -0.91 18.81 14.19
CA GLU A 125 -1.23 20.01 14.96
C GLU A 125 -0.06 20.52 15.81
N ARG A 126 0.76 19.62 16.36
CA ARG A 126 1.71 19.97 17.44
C ARG A 126 3.17 19.96 17.00
N HIS A 127 3.54 19.06 16.09
CA HIS A 127 4.95 18.83 15.72
C HIS A 127 5.31 19.47 14.40
N LEU A 128 4.40 19.45 13.41
CA LEU A 128 4.63 20.11 12.13
C LEU A 128 4.96 21.62 12.27
N PRO A 129 4.31 22.41 13.16
CA PRO A 129 4.67 23.82 13.34
C PRO A 129 6.08 24.04 13.89
N ALA A 130 6.65 23.07 14.63
CA ALA A 130 8.01 23.14 15.17
C ALA A 130 9.09 22.85 14.11
N VAL A 131 8.69 22.31 12.97
CA VAL A 131 9.54 22.13 11.79
C VAL A 131 9.44 23.41 10.95
N GLY A 132 10.53 24.16 10.80
CA GLY A 132 10.58 25.30 9.87
C GLY A 132 10.44 26.69 10.49
N ALA A 133 11.31 27.05 11.45
CA ALA A 133 11.56 28.46 11.73
C ALA A 133 12.10 29.16 10.45
N PRO A 134 11.92 30.48 10.26
CA PRO A 134 12.29 31.20 9.02
C PRO A 134 13.77 31.09 8.60
N ASP A 135 14.66 30.70 9.52
CA ASP A 135 16.10 30.53 9.31
C ASP A 135 16.53 29.06 9.10
N ASP A 136 15.61 28.09 9.17
CA ASP A 136 15.92 26.70 8.86
C ASP A 136 15.99 26.49 7.34
N ALA A 137 17.19 26.21 6.82
CA ALA A 137 17.32 25.70 5.45
C ALA A 137 16.41 24.46 5.22
N PRO A 138 15.99 24.18 3.99
CA PRO A 138 15.05 23.09 3.71
C PRO A 138 15.66 21.70 3.95
N TRP A 139 14.80 20.68 4.13
CA TRP A 139 15.22 19.30 4.41
C TRP A 139 15.45 18.51 3.12
N ASP A 140 16.57 17.80 3.01
CA ASP A 140 16.80 16.89 1.88
C ASP A 140 15.90 15.66 1.99
N ALA A 141 15.75 15.11 3.20
CA ALA A 141 14.86 13.99 3.46
C ALA A 141 14.04 14.19 4.73
N ILE A 142 12.79 13.78 4.70
CA ILE A 142 11.89 13.74 5.87
C ILE A 142 11.36 12.32 5.99
N VAL A 143 11.34 11.73 7.19
CA VAL A 143 10.71 10.44 7.48
C VAL A 143 9.61 10.65 8.50
N LEU A 144 8.36 10.35 8.12
CA LEU A 144 7.18 10.42 8.97
C LEU A 144 6.87 9.04 9.57
N LEU A 145 6.85 8.94 10.90
CA LEU A 145 6.47 7.74 11.65
C LEU A 145 5.16 7.95 12.40
N VAL A 146 4.09 7.36 11.88
CA VAL A 146 2.73 7.43 12.45
C VAL A 146 1.99 6.12 12.12
N GLY A 147 0.82 5.89 12.73
CA GLY A 147 -0.02 4.73 12.42
C GLY A 147 -0.09 3.69 13.54
N ALA A 148 0.92 3.60 14.41
CA ALA A 148 0.88 2.70 15.57
C ALA A 148 -0.21 3.14 16.57
N ASN A 149 -0.13 4.39 17.01
CA ASN A 149 -1.12 4.99 17.92
C ASN A 149 -2.48 5.14 17.25
N ASP A 150 -2.53 5.46 15.96
CA ASP A 150 -3.77 5.56 15.19
C ASP A 150 -4.52 4.21 15.17
N ALA A 151 -3.79 3.11 14.96
CA ALA A 151 -4.36 1.76 15.01
C ALA A 151 -4.85 1.38 16.41
N LEU A 152 -4.06 1.66 17.45
CA LEU A 152 -4.42 1.39 18.85
C LEU A 152 -5.63 2.24 19.31
N GLN A 153 -5.73 3.48 18.82
CA GLN A 153 -6.83 4.40 19.12
C GLN A 153 -8.05 4.19 18.23
N LEU A 154 -7.99 3.25 17.28
CA LEU A 154 -9.04 2.93 16.31
C LEU A 154 -9.46 4.17 15.48
N VAL A 155 -8.49 4.98 15.07
CA VAL A 155 -8.72 6.16 14.25
C VAL A 155 -9.30 5.74 12.90
N SER A 156 -10.46 6.30 12.54
CA SER A 156 -11.10 5.94 11.27
C SER A 156 -10.18 6.22 10.07
N ARG A 157 -10.22 5.36 9.04
CA ARG A 157 -9.43 5.54 7.80
C ARG A 157 -9.58 6.93 7.17
N ARG A 158 -10.76 7.53 7.26
CA ARG A 158 -11.03 8.89 6.74
C ARG A 158 -10.35 9.99 7.57
N ALA A 159 -10.35 9.85 8.90
CA ALA A 159 -9.67 10.81 9.77
C ALA A 159 -8.16 10.69 9.61
N PHE A 160 -7.64 9.47 9.55
CA PHE A 160 -6.24 9.19 9.29
C PHE A 160 -5.80 9.74 7.92
N ALA A 161 -6.53 9.47 6.85
CA ALA A 161 -6.23 10.00 5.52
C ALA A 161 -6.18 11.53 5.48
N ARG A 162 -7.11 12.21 6.17
CA ARG A 162 -7.08 13.68 6.29
C ARG A 162 -5.84 14.18 7.03
N ALA A 163 -5.49 13.55 8.15
CA ALA A 163 -4.32 13.93 8.92
C ALA A 163 -3.02 13.70 8.14
N ILE A 164 -2.89 12.56 7.45
CA ILE A 164 -1.73 12.27 6.60
C ILE A 164 -1.66 13.25 5.41
N GLY A 165 -2.78 13.55 4.75
CA GLY A 165 -2.81 14.55 3.69
C GLY A 165 -2.27 15.90 4.16
N GLY A 166 -2.78 16.41 5.29
CA GLY A 166 -2.28 17.68 5.85
C GLY A 166 -0.80 17.62 6.28
N LEU A 167 -0.32 16.47 6.75
CA LEU A 167 1.09 16.28 7.09
C LEU A 167 1.97 16.28 5.85
N VAL A 168 1.55 15.60 4.79
CA VAL A 168 2.26 15.58 3.51
C VAL A 168 2.33 17.00 2.95
N ASP A 169 1.19 17.69 2.79
CA ASP A 169 1.13 19.06 2.29
C ASP A 169 2.05 20.02 3.09
N GLY A 170 2.06 19.86 4.40
CA GLY A 170 2.89 20.68 5.29
C GLY A 170 4.38 20.35 5.22
N LEU A 171 4.75 19.08 5.18
CA LEU A 171 6.14 18.64 5.15
C LEU A 171 6.78 18.87 3.77
N GLU A 172 6.01 18.74 2.69
CA GLU A 172 6.47 19.02 1.32
C GLU A 172 6.95 20.47 1.16
N GLN A 173 6.26 21.43 1.78
CA GLN A 173 6.67 22.84 1.80
C GLN A 173 8.03 23.09 2.49
N ARG A 174 8.53 22.10 3.24
CA ARG A 174 9.79 22.15 3.98
C ARG A 174 10.89 21.32 3.33
N LEU A 175 10.59 20.63 2.23
CA LEU A 175 11.58 19.88 1.46
C LEU A 175 12.44 20.80 0.60
N ALA A 176 13.70 20.43 0.45
CA ALA A 176 14.59 21.05 -0.51
C ALA A 176 14.14 20.68 -1.94
N PRO A 177 14.48 21.48 -2.96
CA PRO A 177 14.33 21.06 -4.35
C PRO A 177 15.03 19.72 -4.57
N GLY A 178 14.27 18.71 -5.01
CA GLY A 178 14.75 17.34 -5.16
C GLY A 178 14.81 16.53 -3.85
N GLY A 179 14.19 17.01 -2.78
CA GLY A 179 14.05 16.30 -1.51
C GLY A 179 13.01 15.18 -1.56
N VAL A 180 13.01 14.34 -0.51
CA VAL A 180 12.15 13.15 -0.40
C VAL A 180 11.40 13.12 0.92
N LEU A 181 10.11 12.74 0.87
CA LEU A 181 9.29 12.46 2.05
C LEU A 181 9.03 10.96 2.14
N GLY A 182 9.46 10.30 3.21
CA GLY A 182 9.19 8.90 3.48
C GLY A 182 8.07 8.72 4.50
N LEU A 183 6.99 8.04 4.12
CA LEU A 183 5.93 7.60 5.03
C LEU A 183 6.29 6.19 5.54
N ALA A 184 6.70 6.07 6.79
CA ALA A 184 6.91 4.76 7.40
C ALA A 184 5.58 4.03 7.57
N GLY A 185 5.53 2.77 7.15
CA GLY A 185 4.30 1.99 7.18
C GLY A 185 3.77 1.74 8.59
N ALA A 186 2.47 1.47 8.71
CA ALA A 186 1.90 1.11 10.00
C ALA A 186 2.47 -0.23 10.49
N PRO A 187 2.72 -0.41 11.80
CA PRO A 187 3.32 -1.63 12.33
C PRO A 187 2.39 -2.85 12.18
N GLN A 188 3.00 -4.02 12.01
CA GLN A 188 2.29 -5.30 11.90
C GLN A 188 1.84 -5.81 13.28
N ILE A 189 0.83 -5.15 13.86
CA ILE A 189 0.36 -5.40 15.25
C ILE A 189 -0.13 -6.85 15.46
N ASP A 190 -0.50 -7.56 14.39
CA ASP A 190 -0.88 -8.97 14.45
C ASP A 190 0.27 -9.93 14.77
N THR A 191 1.51 -9.46 14.69
CA THR A 191 2.71 -10.22 15.08
C THR A 191 3.01 -10.19 16.58
N PHE A 192 2.35 -9.30 17.35
CA PHE A 192 2.56 -9.19 18.79
C PHE A 192 1.88 -10.34 19.54
N GLU A 193 2.67 -11.33 19.95
CA GLU A 193 2.18 -12.54 20.63
C GLU A 193 1.53 -12.26 22.00
N TRP A 194 1.90 -11.17 22.66
CA TRP A 194 1.31 -10.74 23.92
C TRP A 194 -0.12 -10.20 23.78
N LEU A 195 -0.55 -9.79 22.58
CA LEU A 195 -1.93 -9.41 22.32
C LEU A 195 -2.80 -10.67 22.17
N PRO A 196 -3.80 -10.88 23.04
CA PRO A 196 -4.67 -12.05 22.94
C PRO A 196 -5.63 -11.92 21.76
N GLN A 197 -6.05 -13.06 21.21
CA GLN A 197 -7.18 -13.10 20.29
C GLN A 197 -8.49 -12.83 21.05
N PRO A 198 -9.45 -12.08 20.48
CA PRO A 198 -9.48 -11.57 19.10
C PRO A 198 -8.94 -10.15 18.88
N ILE A 199 -8.52 -9.43 19.93
CA ILE A 199 -8.02 -8.03 19.83
C ILE A 199 -6.87 -7.92 18.84
N ARG A 200 -5.93 -8.87 18.88
CA ARG A 200 -4.77 -8.91 18.00
C ARG A 200 -5.17 -8.86 16.52
N SER A 201 -6.08 -9.73 16.10
CA SER A 201 -6.54 -9.75 14.70
C SER A 201 -7.36 -8.52 14.32
N LEU A 202 -8.12 -7.94 15.25
CA LEU A 202 -8.90 -6.72 15.00
C LEU A 202 -8.01 -5.49 14.81
N ILE A 203 -7.07 -5.26 15.74
CA ILE A 203 -6.15 -4.12 15.66
C ILE A 203 -5.17 -4.31 14.50
N GLY A 204 -4.65 -5.52 14.28
CA GLY A 204 -3.77 -5.81 13.14
C GLY A 204 -4.46 -5.59 11.80
N GLY A 205 -5.72 -6.01 11.65
CA GLY A 205 -6.52 -5.72 10.46
C GLY A 205 -6.77 -4.22 10.26
N HIS A 206 -7.00 -3.48 11.34
CA HIS A 206 -7.17 -2.04 11.29
C HIS A 206 -5.87 -1.32 10.91
N ALA A 207 -4.73 -1.71 11.50
CA ALA A 207 -3.41 -1.17 11.20
C ALA A 207 -3.04 -1.33 9.72
N ARG A 208 -3.28 -2.52 9.13
CA ARG A 208 -3.14 -2.73 7.68
C ARG A 208 -4.02 -1.77 6.87
N SER A 209 -5.28 -1.57 7.28
CA SER A 209 -6.17 -0.65 6.58
C SER A 209 -5.72 0.83 6.63
N LEU A 210 -4.91 1.19 7.63
CA LEU A 210 -4.25 2.49 7.74
C LEU A 210 -2.98 2.52 6.90
N ASP A 211 -2.21 1.43 6.84
CA ASP A 211 -1.07 1.31 5.95
C ASP A 211 -1.47 1.44 4.47
N ASP A 212 -2.61 0.85 4.07
CA ASP A 212 -3.19 1.05 2.73
C ASP A 212 -3.46 2.53 2.41
N VAL A 213 -3.69 3.35 3.43
CA VAL A 213 -3.85 4.80 3.25
C VAL A 213 -2.49 5.45 3.00
N LEU A 214 -1.47 5.11 3.78
CA LEU A 214 -0.10 5.61 3.59
C LEU A 214 0.45 5.24 2.21
N GLN A 215 0.26 3.99 1.78
CA GLN A 215 0.68 3.51 0.47
C GLN A 215 -0.01 4.25 -0.67
N ARG A 216 -1.34 4.47 -0.58
CA ARG A 216 -2.09 5.22 -1.60
C ARG A 216 -1.65 6.67 -1.70
N ILE A 217 -1.37 7.32 -0.57
CA ILE A 217 -0.87 8.70 -0.54
C ILE A 217 0.54 8.77 -1.12
N ALA A 218 1.43 7.87 -0.73
CA ALA A 218 2.78 7.80 -1.32
C ALA A 218 2.76 7.51 -2.82
N ALA A 219 1.83 6.68 -3.30
CA ALA A 219 1.71 6.36 -4.72
C ALA A 219 1.15 7.51 -5.56
N ALA A 220 0.49 8.49 -4.95
CA ALA A 220 -0.03 9.66 -5.65
C ALA A 220 1.07 10.66 -6.01
N GLU A 221 2.12 10.77 -5.18
CA GLU A 221 3.15 11.79 -5.29
C GLU A 221 4.54 11.17 -5.51
N PRO A 222 5.22 11.43 -6.64
CA PRO A 222 6.50 10.79 -6.96
C PRO A 222 7.63 11.00 -5.94
N HIS A 223 7.50 12.03 -5.09
CA HIS A 223 8.49 12.45 -4.09
C HIS A 223 8.19 11.96 -2.68
N VAL A 224 7.05 11.30 -2.54
CA VAL A 224 6.60 10.64 -1.34
C VAL A 224 6.83 9.13 -1.49
N LEU A 225 7.53 8.52 -0.54
CA LEU A 225 7.90 7.11 -0.56
C LEU A 225 7.15 6.40 0.55
N HIS A 226 6.54 5.24 0.26
CA HIS A 226 6.18 4.32 1.33
C HIS A 226 7.44 3.54 1.76
N LEU A 227 7.79 3.68 3.04
CA LEU A 227 8.93 3.05 3.67
C LEU A 227 8.44 1.85 4.48
N PRO A 228 8.88 0.62 4.20
CA PRO A 228 8.37 -0.56 4.88
C PRO A 228 8.71 -0.53 6.37
N THR A 229 7.77 -1.03 7.17
CA THR A 229 7.98 -1.32 8.59
C THR A 229 8.16 -2.82 8.75
N PRO A 230 9.34 -3.30 9.22
CA PRO A 230 9.60 -4.72 9.32
C PRO A 230 8.71 -5.39 10.36
N ALA A 231 8.37 -6.66 10.12
CA ALA A 231 7.83 -7.53 11.15
C ALA A 231 8.95 -7.84 12.16
N ILE A 232 8.81 -7.33 13.38
CA ILE A 232 9.75 -7.65 14.46
C ILE A 232 9.31 -8.99 15.04
N LEU A 233 9.83 -10.09 14.50
CA LEU A 233 9.45 -11.45 14.93
C LEU A 233 10.39 -12.00 16.01
N GLU A 234 11.64 -11.55 16.01
CA GLU A 234 12.65 -12.06 16.94
C GLU A 234 12.61 -11.28 18.27
N PRO A 235 12.59 -11.97 19.43
CA PRO A 235 12.50 -11.30 20.73
C PRO A 235 13.59 -10.26 20.99
N HIS A 236 14.80 -10.47 20.46
CA HIS A 236 15.94 -9.58 20.67
C HIS A 236 15.83 -8.25 19.88
N LEU A 237 14.93 -8.19 18.88
CA LEU A 237 14.64 -6.98 18.12
C LEU A 237 13.55 -6.13 18.78
N HIS A 238 12.89 -6.64 19.84
CA HIS A 238 11.98 -5.87 20.68
C HIS A 238 12.69 -5.33 21.91
N ALA A 239 12.25 -4.16 22.35
CA ALA A 239 12.57 -3.62 23.66
C ALA A 239 11.86 -4.43 24.77
N SER A 240 12.19 -4.12 26.02
CA SER A 240 11.67 -4.88 27.18
C SER A 240 10.15 -4.78 27.37
N ASP A 241 9.48 -3.83 26.70
CA ASP A 241 8.03 -3.71 26.68
C ASP A 241 7.32 -4.64 25.68
N GLY A 242 8.09 -5.32 24.80
CA GLY A 242 7.55 -6.22 23.78
C GLY A 242 6.75 -5.51 22.68
N PHE A 243 6.86 -4.17 22.57
CA PHE A 243 6.14 -3.37 21.59
C PHE A 243 7.08 -2.49 20.77
N HIS A 244 7.99 -1.76 21.42
CA HIS A 244 8.92 -0.89 20.71
C HIS A 244 10.13 -1.67 20.16
N PRO A 245 10.78 -1.20 19.08
CA PRO A 245 12.04 -1.77 18.62
C PRO A 245 13.16 -1.58 19.64
N SER A 246 14.02 -2.58 19.81
CA SER A 246 15.30 -2.40 20.50
C SER A 246 16.30 -1.65 19.61
N ALA A 247 17.47 -1.32 20.15
CA ALA A 247 18.60 -0.83 19.35
C ALA A 247 18.92 -1.73 18.14
N ALA A 248 18.79 -3.06 18.30
CA ALA A 248 18.97 -4.00 17.19
C ALA A 248 17.80 -3.95 16.19
N GLY A 249 16.56 -3.80 16.68
CA GLY A 249 15.37 -3.59 15.85
C GLY A 249 15.48 -2.32 15.00
N TYR A 250 15.92 -1.21 15.58
CA TYR A 250 16.13 0.05 14.86
C TYR A 250 17.22 -0.04 13.80
N ARG A 251 18.34 -0.73 14.07
CA ARG A 251 19.37 -1.01 13.06
C ARG A 251 18.83 -1.85 11.90
N HIS A 252 18.05 -2.88 12.20
CA HIS A 252 17.44 -3.73 11.19
C HIS A 252 16.47 -2.93 10.31
N TRP A 253 15.64 -2.08 10.92
CA TRP A 253 14.70 -1.24 10.18
C TRP A 253 15.42 -0.17 9.35
N ALA A 254 16.43 0.51 9.91
CA ALA A 254 17.25 1.48 9.18
C ALA A 254 17.88 0.87 7.92
N ALA A 255 18.36 -0.38 7.99
CA ALA A 255 18.93 -1.09 6.85
C ALA A 255 17.94 -1.33 5.70
N ILE A 256 16.63 -1.32 5.98
CA ILE A 256 15.57 -1.49 4.98
C ILE A 256 15.21 -0.15 4.32
N ILE A 257 15.14 0.93 5.11
CA ILE A 257 14.62 2.22 4.64
C ILE A 257 15.71 3.16 4.10
N ALA A 258 16.92 3.14 4.69
CA ALA A 258 18.02 4.02 4.30
C ALA A 258 18.46 3.88 2.83
N PRO A 259 18.55 2.66 2.23
CA PRO A 259 18.89 2.52 0.82
C PRO A 259 17.84 3.17 -0.09
N ARG A 260 16.56 3.12 0.28
CA ARG A 260 15.46 3.72 -0.50
C ARG A 260 15.52 5.24 -0.46
N ILE A 261 15.75 5.82 0.71
CA ILE A 261 15.92 7.26 0.89
C ILE A 261 17.15 7.75 0.12
N ALA A 262 18.29 7.08 0.28
CA ALA A 262 19.54 7.47 -0.40
C ALA A 262 19.44 7.38 -1.93
N ARG A 263 18.70 6.39 -2.45
CA ARG A 263 18.42 6.25 -3.88
C ARG A 263 17.52 7.38 -4.38
N ALA A 264 16.40 7.64 -3.71
CA ALA A 264 15.46 8.68 -4.14
C ALA A 264 16.07 10.09 -4.10
N LEU A 265 16.91 10.38 -3.09
CA LEU A 265 17.71 11.61 -3.04
C LEU A 265 18.66 11.75 -4.23
N ARG A 266 19.27 10.63 -4.67
CA ARG A 266 20.16 10.62 -5.83
C ARG A 266 19.38 10.87 -7.12
N GLU A 267 18.26 10.17 -7.29
CA GLU A 267 17.38 10.28 -8.47
C GLU A 267 16.86 11.72 -8.66
N ARG A 268 16.49 12.38 -7.57
CA ARG A 268 15.87 13.72 -7.59
C ARG A 268 16.83 14.90 -7.62
N GLN A 269 18.02 14.76 -7.04
CA GLN A 269 19.09 15.75 -7.25
C GLN A 269 19.61 15.76 -8.69
N SER A 270 19.25 14.74 -9.49
CA SER A 270 19.47 14.65 -10.93
C SER A 270 18.26 15.02 -11.79
N ASP A 271 17.18 15.62 -11.22
CA ASP A 271 15.90 15.85 -11.91
C ASP A 271 15.98 16.77 -13.14
N GLY A 272 16.27 16.13 -14.27
CA GLY A 272 15.36 16.12 -15.39
C GLY A 272 15.18 14.68 -15.91
N ALA A 273 14.65 13.74 -15.12
CA ALA A 273 14.17 12.44 -15.66
C ALA A 273 13.23 11.69 -14.68
N PRO A 274 12.13 11.06 -15.17
CA PRO A 274 11.10 10.38 -14.36
C PRO A 274 11.51 9.04 -13.71
N HIS A 275 10.61 8.48 -12.88
CA HIS A 275 10.75 7.24 -12.09
C HIS A 275 10.80 5.95 -12.96
N PRO A 276 11.65 4.95 -12.64
CA PRO A 276 11.71 3.68 -13.38
C PRO A 276 10.63 2.68 -12.94
N SER A 277 9.97 2.06 -13.92
CA SER A 277 9.14 0.87 -13.73
C SER A 277 9.99 -0.31 -13.22
N ALA A 278 9.57 -0.97 -12.14
CA ALA A 278 10.23 -2.16 -11.63
C ALA A 278 9.94 -3.35 -12.56
N ARG A 279 10.99 -3.89 -13.19
CA ARG A 279 10.90 -4.95 -14.19
C ARG A 279 11.15 -6.32 -13.55
N HIS A 280 10.27 -7.26 -13.81
CA HIS A 280 10.31 -8.64 -13.32
C HIS A 280 10.37 -9.59 -14.51
N GLY A 281 10.82 -10.82 -14.27
CA GLY A 281 10.86 -11.86 -15.29
C GLY A 281 9.78 -12.90 -15.07
N ILE A 282 9.44 -13.65 -16.11
CA ILE A 282 8.36 -14.64 -16.13
C ILE A 282 8.41 -15.65 -14.99
N VAL A 283 9.61 -16.01 -14.52
CA VAL A 283 9.83 -16.87 -13.35
C VAL A 283 9.79 -16.04 -12.07
N PRO A 284 8.78 -16.23 -11.20
CA PRO A 284 8.68 -15.47 -9.96
C PRO A 284 9.85 -15.76 -9.02
N PRO A 285 10.34 -14.77 -8.25
CA PRO A 285 11.47 -14.94 -7.34
C PRO A 285 11.29 -16.10 -6.34
N PHE A 286 10.06 -16.31 -5.83
CA PHE A 286 9.79 -17.35 -4.85
C PHE A 286 10.05 -18.77 -5.39
N LEU A 287 9.92 -19.01 -6.71
CA LEU A 287 10.24 -20.31 -7.30
C LEU A 287 11.74 -20.55 -7.28
N LEU A 288 12.52 -19.55 -7.72
CA LEU A 288 13.98 -19.63 -7.71
C LEU A 288 14.53 -19.72 -6.28
N GLU A 289 13.92 -19.03 -5.32
CA GLU A 289 14.29 -19.10 -3.89
C GLU A 289 14.04 -20.49 -3.31
N ARG A 290 12.90 -21.12 -3.65
CA ARG A 290 12.63 -22.51 -3.26
C ARG A 290 13.61 -23.49 -3.88
N LEU A 291 13.90 -23.35 -5.17
CA LEU A 291 14.90 -24.18 -5.85
C LEU A 291 16.28 -24.04 -5.22
N ALA A 292 16.70 -22.80 -4.93
CA ALA A 292 17.97 -22.52 -4.26
C ALA A 292 18.05 -23.13 -2.86
N ALA A 293 16.92 -23.21 -2.14
CA ALA A 293 16.84 -23.79 -0.80
C ALA A 293 16.71 -25.33 -0.78
N ALA A 294 16.25 -25.95 -1.87
CA ALA A 294 15.88 -27.37 -1.91
C ALA A 294 17.06 -28.36 -1.92
N GLY A 295 18.32 -27.88 -2.00
CA GLY A 295 19.50 -28.74 -2.05
C GLY A 295 19.57 -29.66 -3.29
N SER A 296 18.89 -29.27 -4.37
CA SER A 296 18.83 -30.02 -5.64
C SER A 296 19.99 -29.65 -6.58
N PRO A 297 20.24 -30.41 -7.66
CA PRO A 297 21.21 -30.03 -8.70
C PRO A 297 20.93 -28.66 -9.34
N ALA A 298 19.68 -28.20 -9.33
CA ALA A 298 19.26 -26.90 -9.84
C ALA A 298 19.52 -25.75 -8.84
N ALA A 299 19.80 -26.04 -7.56
CA ALA A 299 19.88 -25.03 -6.51
C ALA A 299 20.95 -23.96 -6.77
N SER A 300 22.13 -24.36 -7.25
CA SER A 300 23.21 -23.41 -7.57
C SER A 300 22.87 -22.52 -8.77
N VAL A 301 22.12 -23.06 -9.74
CA VAL A 301 21.70 -22.33 -10.93
C VAL A 301 20.62 -21.31 -10.56
N ALA A 302 19.62 -21.73 -9.80
CA ALA A 302 18.58 -20.84 -9.28
C ALA A 302 19.17 -19.70 -8.42
N ALA A 303 20.15 -20.00 -7.55
CA ALA A 303 20.85 -18.99 -6.76
C ALA A 303 21.65 -18.00 -7.64
N HIS A 304 22.27 -18.49 -8.71
CA HIS A 304 22.98 -17.66 -9.69
C HIS A 304 22.02 -16.75 -10.47
N THR A 305 20.92 -17.30 -10.99
CA THR A 305 19.83 -16.56 -11.64
C THR A 305 19.28 -15.47 -10.72
N LEU A 306 18.98 -15.77 -9.46
CA LEU A 306 18.57 -14.77 -8.46
C LEU A 306 19.60 -13.64 -8.28
N GLY A 307 20.89 -13.98 -8.30
CA GLY A 307 21.98 -13.01 -8.22
C GLY A 307 22.00 -12.06 -9.42
N LEU A 308 21.87 -12.60 -10.63
CA LEU A 308 21.76 -11.82 -11.87
C LEU A 308 20.52 -10.93 -11.86
N ASP A 309 19.36 -11.46 -11.48
CA ASP A 309 18.11 -10.73 -11.40
C ASP A 309 18.19 -9.56 -10.40
N ARG A 310 18.88 -9.75 -9.27
CA ARG A 310 19.15 -8.66 -8.31
C ARG A 310 20.01 -7.57 -8.93
N GLY A 311 21.06 -7.93 -9.67
CA GLY A 311 21.92 -6.99 -10.39
C GLY A 311 21.15 -6.18 -11.42
N ILE A 312 20.33 -6.86 -12.23
CA ILE A 312 19.45 -6.26 -13.24
C ILE A 312 18.47 -5.28 -12.61
N ARG A 313 17.83 -5.65 -11.49
CA ARG A 313 16.93 -4.76 -10.73
C ARG A 313 17.66 -3.54 -10.16
N ALA A 314 18.91 -3.71 -9.72
CA ALA A 314 19.72 -2.64 -9.14
C ALA A 314 20.25 -1.65 -10.20
N GLU A 315 20.78 -2.14 -11.33
CA GLU A 315 21.27 -1.32 -12.44
C GLU A 315 20.17 -0.46 -13.06
N ARG A 316 18.95 -1.03 -13.18
CA ARG A 316 17.79 -0.33 -13.74
C ARG A 316 17.17 0.68 -12.78
N ALA A 317 17.26 0.46 -11.48
CA ALA A 317 16.91 1.45 -10.47
C ALA A 317 17.92 2.62 -10.41
N ALA A 318 19.10 2.49 -11.04
CA ALA A 318 20.10 3.54 -11.12
C ALA A 318 20.15 4.24 -12.50
N ALA A 319 19.43 3.72 -13.51
CA ALA A 319 19.32 4.34 -14.82
C ALA A 319 18.24 5.44 -14.79
N PRO A 320 18.51 6.67 -15.28
CA PRO A 320 17.47 7.67 -15.48
C PRO A 320 16.38 7.08 -16.37
N ALA A 321 15.11 7.45 -16.13
CA ALA A 321 14.01 6.95 -16.95
C ALA A 321 14.38 6.97 -18.43
N HIS A 322 14.01 5.87 -19.08
CA HIS A 322 13.91 5.80 -20.52
C HIS A 322 13.39 7.13 -21.05
N ARG A 323 14.17 7.74 -21.97
CA ARG A 323 13.63 8.56 -23.05
C ARG A 323 12.30 7.93 -23.43
N GLY A 324 11.17 8.55 -23.07
CA GLY A 324 9.87 7.91 -23.18
C GLY A 324 9.74 7.23 -24.53
N LEU A 325 9.56 5.89 -24.54
CA LEU A 325 9.48 4.97 -25.69
C LEU A 325 9.63 5.63 -27.06
N ARG A 326 10.80 6.23 -27.32
CA ARG A 326 11.15 6.87 -28.59
C ARG A 326 12.56 6.44 -28.93
N ALA A 327 12.70 5.15 -29.22
CA ALA A 327 13.43 4.84 -30.44
C ALA A 327 12.71 5.63 -31.55
N PRO A 328 13.39 6.47 -32.36
CA PRO A 328 12.71 7.13 -33.46
C PRO A 328 12.03 6.05 -34.29
N ALA A 329 10.70 6.08 -34.34
CA ALA A 329 9.95 5.25 -35.27
C ALA A 329 10.60 5.43 -36.64
N PRO A 330 10.88 4.34 -37.38
CA PRO A 330 11.43 4.48 -38.72
C PRO A 330 10.54 5.46 -39.50
N ALA A 331 11.17 6.40 -40.21
CA ALA A 331 10.45 7.43 -40.96
C ALA A 331 9.47 6.74 -41.92
N ARG A 332 8.17 6.78 -41.60
CA ARG A 332 7.15 6.11 -42.41
C ARG A 332 7.01 6.83 -43.73
N VAL A 333 7.06 6.07 -44.82
CA VAL A 333 6.63 6.55 -46.12
C VAL A 333 5.09 6.67 -46.08
N PRO A 334 4.51 7.84 -46.38
CA PRO A 334 3.05 7.99 -46.41
C PRO A 334 2.42 6.97 -47.38
N GLY A 335 1.52 6.13 -46.87
CA GLY A 335 0.78 5.13 -47.65
C GLY A 335 1.26 3.68 -47.51
N GLU A 336 2.35 3.43 -46.79
CA GLU A 336 2.81 2.06 -46.48
C GLU A 336 2.00 1.47 -45.31
N ARG A 337 1.59 0.20 -45.42
CA ARG A 337 0.90 -0.50 -44.33
C ARG A 337 1.88 -0.70 -43.16
N PRO A 338 1.46 -0.47 -41.90
CA PRO A 338 2.28 -0.84 -40.75
C PRO A 338 2.72 -2.30 -40.82
N ALA A 339 3.98 -2.55 -40.48
CA ALA A 339 4.61 -3.86 -40.44
C ALA A 339 5.52 -3.94 -39.21
N PRO A 340 5.76 -5.13 -38.65
CA PRO A 340 6.68 -5.27 -37.52
C PRO A 340 8.12 -4.93 -37.95
N HIS A 341 8.90 -4.40 -37.03
CA HIS A 341 10.35 -4.24 -37.19
C HIS A 341 11.04 -5.02 -36.08
N ARG A 342 11.55 -6.21 -36.42
CA ARG A 342 12.10 -7.17 -35.46
C ARG A 342 13.61 -7.30 -35.58
N ILE A 343 14.28 -7.34 -34.45
CA ILE A 343 15.73 -7.61 -34.37
C ILE A 343 15.96 -8.60 -33.22
N VAL A 344 16.56 -9.74 -33.55
CA VAL A 344 17.00 -10.75 -32.59
C VAL A 344 18.53 -10.76 -32.56
N SER A 345 19.08 -10.65 -31.35
CA SER A 345 20.51 -10.70 -31.07
C SER A 345 20.87 -11.92 -30.22
N ASP A 346 22.14 -12.32 -30.25
CA ASP A 346 22.69 -13.45 -29.50
C ASP A 346 23.74 -12.93 -28.49
N ALA A 347 23.51 -13.20 -27.20
CA ALA A 347 24.43 -12.85 -26.12
C ALA A 347 25.58 -13.86 -25.94
N ARG A 348 25.54 -15.00 -26.63
CA ARG A 348 26.56 -16.07 -26.65
C ARG A 348 26.94 -16.59 -25.27
N GLY A 349 25.95 -16.74 -24.39
CA GLY A 349 26.12 -17.20 -23.02
C GLY A 349 26.71 -16.14 -22.07
N THR A 350 26.88 -14.90 -22.53
CA THR A 350 27.29 -13.76 -21.70
C THR A 350 26.08 -13.00 -21.18
N THR A 351 26.29 -12.08 -20.23
CA THR A 351 25.24 -11.21 -19.71
C THR A 351 25.28 -9.80 -20.33
N ALA A 352 26.06 -9.60 -21.40
CA ALA A 352 26.17 -8.32 -22.08
C ALA A 352 25.02 -8.14 -23.08
N LEU A 353 24.30 -7.04 -22.97
CA LEU A 353 23.19 -6.67 -23.87
C LEU A 353 23.62 -5.55 -24.84
N PRO A 354 23.10 -5.52 -26.08
CA PRO A 354 22.13 -6.45 -26.66
C PRO A 354 22.73 -7.75 -27.22
N GLY A 355 24.05 -7.91 -27.24
CA GLY A 355 24.72 -8.99 -27.98
C GLY A 355 24.88 -8.68 -29.47
N ASP A 356 25.19 -9.69 -30.28
CA ASP A 356 25.38 -9.54 -31.73
C ASP A 356 24.05 -9.80 -32.47
N PRO A 357 23.56 -8.90 -33.36
CA PRO A 357 22.37 -9.18 -34.17
C PRO A 357 22.56 -10.41 -35.04
N VAL A 358 21.61 -11.35 -34.98
CA VAL A 358 21.63 -12.62 -35.73
C VAL A 358 20.48 -12.76 -36.72
N ARG A 359 19.35 -12.08 -36.50
CA ARG A 359 18.20 -12.09 -37.42
C ARG A 359 17.44 -10.76 -37.41
N THR A 360 17.18 -10.21 -38.58
CA THR A 360 16.41 -8.98 -38.77
C THR A 360 15.28 -9.16 -39.79
N GLU A 361 14.46 -8.12 -39.98
CA GLU A 361 13.32 -8.20 -40.90
C GLU A 361 13.76 -8.52 -42.34
N GLY A 362 13.16 -9.56 -42.92
CA GLY A 362 13.51 -10.05 -44.26
C GLY A 362 14.63 -11.10 -44.31
N ASP A 363 15.36 -11.34 -43.22
CA ASP A 363 16.37 -12.38 -43.17
C ASP A 363 15.75 -13.79 -43.13
N PRO A 364 16.41 -14.81 -43.73
CA PRO A 364 16.00 -16.21 -43.57
C PRO A 364 16.17 -16.69 -42.11
N ALA A 365 15.57 -17.83 -41.80
CA ALA A 365 15.79 -18.51 -40.52
C ALA A 365 17.29 -18.82 -40.29
N THR A 366 17.74 -18.63 -39.06
CA THR A 366 19.16 -18.76 -38.67
C THR A 366 19.59 -20.21 -38.51
N GLY A 367 18.64 -21.11 -38.23
CA GLY A 367 18.91 -22.50 -37.86
C GLY A 367 19.17 -22.69 -36.36
N ASP A 368 19.22 -21.60 -35.59
CA ASP A 368 19.17 -21.63 -34.13
C ASP A 368 17.69 -21.55 -33.67
N PRO A 369 17.17 -22.60 -33.01
CA PRO A 369 15.79 -22.62 -32.55
C PRO A 369 15.43 -21.44 -31.62
N ALA A 370 16.33 -21.00 -30.74
CA ALA A 370 16.01 -19.93 -29.79
C ALA A 370 15.82 -18.60 -30.53
N ALA A 371 16.77 -18.24 -31.41
CA ALA A 371 16.68 -17.04 -32.23
C ALA A 371 15.46 -17.08 -33.17
N ASP A 372 15.18 -18.22 -33.79
CA ASP A 372 14.08 -18.35 -34.73
C ASP A 372 12.70 -18.29 -34.05
N GLN A 373 12.55 -18.97 -32.91
CA GLN A 373 11.33 -18.90 -32.08
C GLN A 373 11.08 -17.50 -31.53
N ALA A 374 12.14 -16.82 -31.04
CA ALA A 374 12.02 -15.44 -30.59
C ALA A 374 11.55 -14.53 -31.74
N PHE A 375 12.16 -14.63 -32.92
CA PHE A 375 11.79 -13.80 -34.08
C PHE A 375 10.33 -14.02 -34.51
N ASP A 376 9.89 -15.27 -34.55
CA ASP A 376 8.52 -15.63 -34.94
C ASP A 376 7.52 -15.17 -33.86
N GLY A 377 7.81 -15.40 -32.58
CA GLY A 377 6.96 -14.98 -31.46
C GLY A 377 6.81 -13.46 -31.31
N LEU A 378 7.85 -12.68 -31.61
CA LEU A 378 7.74 -11.22 -31.72
C LEU A 378 6.75 -10.83 -32.84
N GLY A 379 6.76 -11.55 -33.96
CA GLY A 379 5.85 -11.33 -35.08
C GLY A 379 4.40 -11.68 -34.74
N ASP A 380 4.19 -12.80 -34.04
CA ASP A 380 2.88 -13.24 -33.56
C ASP A 380 2.27 -12.22 -32.58
N SER A 381 3.09 -11.70 -31.68
CA SER A 381 2.70 -10.67 -30.73
C SER A 381 2.29 -9.37 -31.43
N TRP A 382 3.07 -8.93 -32.42
CA TRP A 382 2.72 -7.78 -33.23
C TRP A 382 1.39 -7.97 -33.97
N ARG A 383 1.13 -9.16 -34.55
CA ARG A 383 -0.12 -9.45 -35.25
C ARG A 383 -1.34 -9.34 -34.34
N VAL A 384 -1.28 -9.86 -33.12
CA VAL A 384 -2.39 -9.69 -32.16
C VAL A 384 -2.59 -8.22 -31.81
N LEU A 385 -1.52 -7.49 -31.47
CA LEU A 385 -1.64 -6.08 -31.14
C LEU A 385 -2.24 -5.29 -32.31
N PHE A 386 -1.74 -5.47 -33.53
CA PHE A 386 -2.14 -4.68 -34.68
C PHE A 386 -3.45 -5.15 -35.31
N GLU A 387 -3.52 -6.41 -35.72
CA GLU A 387 -4.65 -6.95 -36.49
C GLU A 387 -5.89 -7.16 -35.61
N ALA A 388 -5.71 -7.69 -34.40
CA ALA A 388 -6.82 -7.99 -33.50
C ALA A 388 -7.21 -6.81 -32.60
N LEU A 389 -6.23 -6.09 -32.05
CA LEU A 389 -6.45 -5.04 -31.03
C LEU A 389 -6.28 -3.61 -31.57
N GLY A 390 -5.86 -3.43 -32.82
CA GLY A 390 -5.76 -2.11 -33.46
C GLY A 390 -4.61 -1.23 -32.96
N ARG A 391 -3.61 -1.83 -32.29
CA ARG A 391 -2.45 -1.14 -31.70
C ARG A 391 -1.19 -1.42 -32.50
N ASP A 392 -0.52 -0.36 -32.91
CA ASP A 392 0.71 -0.42 -33.71
C ASP A 392 1.95 -0.59 -32.81
N SER A 393 2.31 -1.85 -32.52
CA SER A 393 3.39 -2.22 -31.60
C SER A 393 3.16 -1.81 -30.13
N LEU A 394 4.18 -1.93 -29.28
CA LEU A 394 4.06 -1.76 -27.83
C LEU A 394 3.66 -0.34 -27.42
N ASP A 395 4.18 0.67 -28.11
CA ASP A 395 3.93 2.10 -27.87
C ASP A 395 2.70 2.65 -28.62
N GLY A 396 2.12 1.86 -29.53
CA GLY A 396 1.07 2.32 -30.44
C GLY A 396 1.57 3.22 -31.57
N ALA A 397 2.89 3.32 -31.77
CA ALA A 397 3.53 4.14 -32.78
C ALA A 397 4.62 3.41 -33.59
N GLY A 398 4.59 2.07 -33.58
CA GLY A 398 5.49 1.24 -34.40
C GLY A 398 6.87 1.01 -33.78
N MET A 399 6.98 1.00 -32.44
CA MET A 399 8.22 0.64 -31.74
C MET A 399 8.83 -0.67 -32.30
N PRO A 400 10.16 -0.71 -32.54
CA PRO A 400 10.85 -1.95 -32.88
C PRO A 400 10.72 -3.00 -31.78
N LEU A 401 10.54 -4.25 -32.19
CA LEU A 401 10.49 -5.39 -31.29
C LEU A 401 11.88 -6.03 -31.23
N LEU A 402 12.54 -5.86 -30.11
CA LEU A 402 13.92 -6.28 -29.91
C LEU A 402 13.97 -7.50 -28.99
N ALA A 403 14.85 -8.46 -29.27
CA ALA A 403 15.11 -9.59 -28.39
C ALA A 403 16.60 -9.96 -28.35
N THR A 404 17.04 -10.51 -27.22
CA THR A 404 18.35 -11.14 -27.03
C THR A 404 18.16 -12.57 -26.52
N VAL A 405 18.72 -13.55 -27.21
CA VAL A 405 18.74 -14.97 -26.81
C VAL A 405 20.10 -15.37 -26.23
N HIS A 406 20.16 -16.56 -25.64
CA HIS A 406 21.37 -17.12 -25.02
C HIS A 406 21.99 -16.21 -23.96
N TYR A 407 21.14 -15.55 -23.16
CA TYR A 407 21.58 -14.67 -22.09
C TYR A 407 22.07 -15.48 -20.88
N GLY A 408 23.31 -15.22 -20.48
CA GLY A 408 23.96 -15.91 -19.38
C GLY A 408 24.14 -17.42 -19.62
N GLN A 409 24.66 -18.13 -18.62
CA GLN A 409 24.80 -19.58 -18.68
C GLN A 409 23.73 -20.24 -17.83
N ARG A 410 22.91 -21.11 -18.45
CA ARG A 410 21.80 -21.81 -17.78
C ARG A 410 20.89 -20.84 -17.00
N TYR A 411 20.59 -19.70 -17.60
CA TYR A 411 19.80 -18.67 -16.95
C TYR A 411 18.32 -19.10 -16.93
N ASP A 412 17.77 -19.24 -15.73
CA ASP A 412 16.42 -19.76 -15.48
C ASP A 412 15.36 -18.65 -15.46
N ASN A 413 15.44 -17.73 -16.41
CA ASN A 413 14.41 -16.70 -16.56
C ASN A 413 14.35 -16.12 -17.98
N ALA A 414 13.29 -15.37 -18.23
CA ALA A 414 13.17 -14.41 -19.32
C ALA A 414 12.60 -13.12 -18.75
N PHE A 415 12.87 -11.98 -19.38
CA PHE A 415 12.33 -10.70 -18.93
C PHE A 415 12.29 -9.66 -20.04
N TRP A 416 11.38 -8.70 -19.91
CA TRP A 416 11.44 -7.42 -20.60
C TRP A 416 12.38 -6.43 -19.89
N ASP A 417 13.37 -5.88 -20.60
CA ASP A 417 14.32 -4.91 -20.05
C ASP A 417 13.93 -3.45 -20.23
N GLY A 418 12.70 -3.16 -20.67
CA GLY A 418 12.26 -1.80 -21.02
C GLY A 418 12.42 -1.41 -22.47
N GLU A 419 13.32 -2.09 -23.17
CA GLU A 419 13.66 -1.83 -24.57
C GLU A 419 13.59 -3.11 -25.41
N ARG A 420 13.99 -4.24 -24.84
CA ARG A 420 14.07 -5.54 -25.48
C ARG A 420 13.68 -6.69 -24.55
N MET A 421 13.28 -7.77 -25.19
CA MET A 421 13.16 -9.09 -24.58
C MET A 421 14.52 -9.72 -24.34
N VAL A 422 14.70 -10.44 -23.24
CA VAL A 422 15.92 -11.20 -22.95
C VAL A 422 15.53 -12.59 -22.49
N PHE A 423 16.13 -13.60 -23.11
CA PHE A 423 15.83 -15.01 -22.86
C PHE A 423 17.06 -15.77 -22.39
N GLY A 424 16.92 -16.47 -21.27
CA GLY A 424 17.82 -17.56 -20.91
C GLY A 424 17.46 -18.87 -21.60
N ASP A 425 18.41 -19.80 -21.59
CA ASP A 425 18.24 -21.14 -22.16
C ASP A 425 17.63 -22.14 -21.18
N GLY A 426 17.47 -21.74 -19.90
CA GLY A 426 17.11 -22.66 -18.82
C GLY A 426 18.24 -23.61 -18.43
N ASP A 427 18.07 -24.28 -17.31
CA ASP A 427 19.06 -25.17 -16.73
C ASP A 427 19.05 -26.60 -17.28
N GLY A 428 18.04 -26.95 -18.09
CA GLY A 428 17.81 -28.29 -18.64
C GLY A 428 17.36 -29.33 -17.61
N GLU A 429 17.19 -28.95 -16.34
CA GLU A 429 16.77 -29.81 -15.25
C GLU A 429 15.36 -29.46 -14.79
N VAL A 430 15.13 -28.19 -14.47
CA VAL A 430 13.82 -27.62 -14.13
C VAL A 430 13.22 -26.91 -15.33
N PHE A 431 14.01 -26.07 -16.00
CA PHE A 431 13.57 -25.22 -17.10
C PHE A 431 14.19 -25.67 -18.43
N ALA A 432 13.35 -25.93 -19.43
CA ALA A 432 13.77 -26.35 -20.76
C ALA A 432 14.21 -25.19 -21.66
N GLY A 433 13.82 -23.95 -21.31
CA GLY A 433 14.03 -22.73 -22.08
C GLY A 433 12.75 -21.90 -22.16
N PHE A 434 12.87 -20.65 -22.62
CA PHE A 434 11.77 -19.67 -22.54
C PHE A 434 11.25 -19.19 -23.91
N THR A 435 11.99 -19.42 -25.00
CA THR A 435 11.57 -19.00 -26.36
C THR A 435 10.54 -19.93 -26.99
N GLY A 436 10.47 -21.19 -26.55
CA GLY A 436 9.53 -22.18 -27.09
C GLY A 436 8.06 -21.95 -26.70
N ALA A 437 7.80 -21.17 -25.65
CA ALA A 437 6.48 -20.82 -25.18
C ALA A 437 6.10 -19.41 -25.68
N VAL A 438 5.35 -19.33 -26.78
CA VAL A 438 5.00 -18.04 -27.42
C VAL A 438 4.19 -17.12 -26.50
N ASP A 439 3.44 -17.69 -25.56
CA ASP A 439 2.72 -16.98 -24.50
C ASP A 439 3.66 -16.29 -23.50
N VAL A 440 4.87 -16.82 -23.26
CA VAL A 440 5.91 -16.12 -22.47
C VAL A 440 6.39 -14.88 -23.21
N ILE A 441 6.62 -14.99 -24.53
CA ILE A 441 7.02 -13.85 -25.36
C ILE A 441 5.92 -12.77 -25.35
N GLY A 442 4.67 -13.19 -25.55
CA GLY A 442 3.52 -12.28 -25.52
C GLY A 442 3.29 -11.64 -24.14
N HIS A 443 3.50 -12.38 -23.05
CA HIS A 443 3.42 -11.88 -21.68
C HIS A 443 4.41 -10.75 -21.44
N GLU A 444 5.67 -10.98 -21.77
CA GLU A 444 6.74 -10.03 -21.49
C GLU A 444 6.63 -8.76 -22.36
N LEU A 445 6.24 -8.90 -23.63
CA LEU A 445 5.88 -7.75 -24.45
C LEU A 445 4.63 -7.03 -23.94
N GLY A 446 3.72 -7.75 -23.29
CA GLY A 446 2.56 -7.22 -22.60
C GLY A 446 2.93 -6.18 -21.53
N HIS A 447 4.03 -6.39 -20.78
CA HIS A 447 4.55 -5.36 -19.86
C HIS A 447 4.94 -4.07 -20.59
N GLY A 448 5.50 -4.18 -21.80
CA GLY A 448 5.79 -3.02 -22.66
C GLY A 448 4.53 -2.24 -23.02
N VAL A 449 3.44 -2.93 -23.34
CA VAL A 449 2.12 -2.30 -23.61
C VAL A 449 1.58 -1.60 -22.36
N ILE A 450 1.64 -2.26 -21.20
CA ILE A 450 1.15 -1.71 -19.92
C ILE A 450 1.95 -0.44 -19.56
N SER A 451 3.28 -0.46 -19.63
CA SER A 451 4.12 0.72 -19.39
C SER A 451 3.85 1.87 -20.37
N ALA A 452 3.44 1.57 -21.61
CA ALA A 452 3.09 2.58 -22.61
C ALA A 452 1.65 3.13 -22.47
N THR A 453 0.88 2.63 -21.51
CA THR A 453 -0.56 2.93 -21.33
C THR A 453 -0.86 3.34 -19.89
N ALA A 454 -1.48 2.46 -19.11
CA ALA A 454 -1.87 2.76 -17.72
C ALA A 454 -0.69 2.77 -16.74
N ASP A 455 0.49 2.28 -17.15
CA ASP A 455 1.73 2.24 -16.37
C ASP A 455 1.52 1.79 -14.92
N LEU A 456 0.76 0.69 -14.76
CA LEU A 456 0.32 0.16 -13.47
C LEU A 456 1.50 -0.07 -12.53
N VAL A 457 1.37 0.43 -11.30
CA VAL A 457 2.34 0.24 -10.24
C VAL A 457 2.53 -1.26 -10.03
N TYR A 458 3.77 -1.72 -10.04
CA TYR A 458 4.08 -3.14 -9.91
C TYR A 458 4.17 -3.56 -8.43
N ARG A 459 3.03 -3.46 -7.73
CA ARG A 459 2.88 -3.84 -6.31
C ARG A 459 1.42 -4.15 -5.99
N ASP A 460 1.16 -5.06 -5.07
CA ASP A 460 -0.17 -5.40 -4.55
C ASP A 460 -1.18 -5.68 -5.68
N GLU A 461 -2.44 -5.23 -5.56
CA GLU A 461 -3.46 -5.42 -6.62
C GLU A 461 -3.09 -4.77 -7.97
N PRO A 462 -2.55 -3.53 -8.04
CA PRO A 462 -2.09 -2.95 -9.30
C PRO A 462 -1.02 -3.80 -10.01
N GLY A 463 -0.10 -4.38 -9.24
CA GLY A 463 0.93 -5.28 -9.77
C GLY A 463 0.37 -6.63 -10.20
N ALA A 464 -0.58 -7.18 -9.44
CA ALA A 464 -1.30 -8.39 -9.84
C ALA A 464 -2.15 -8.19 -11.10
N LEU A 465 -2.68 -6.98 -11.32
CA LEU A 465 -3.31 -6.61 -12.60
C LEU A 465 -2.28 -6.50 -13.72
N ASN A 466 -1.11 -5.92 -13.46
CA ASN A 466 -0.03 -5.84 -14.44
C ASN A 466 0.35 -7.24 -14.95
N GLU A 467 0.61 -8.17 -14.03
CA GLU A 467 0.85 -9.60 -14.32
C GLU A 467 -0.30 -10.26 -15.06
N SER A 468 -1.54 -10.02 -14.62
CA SER A 468 -2.70 -10.64 -15.25
C SER A 468 -2.94 -10.16 -16.67
N ILE A 469 -2.75 -8.87 -16.94
CA ILE A 469 -2.90 -8.30 -18.29
C ILE A 469 -1.79 -8.82 -19.20
N ALA A 470 -0.58 -8.98 -18.69
CA ALA A 470 0.51 -9.64 -19.41
C ALA A 470 0.14 -11.11 -19.75
N ASP A 471 -0.35 -11.89 -18.78
CA ASP A 471 -0.85 -13.26 -19.02
C ASP A 471 -1.99 -13.31 -20.05
N VAL A 472 -2.94 -12.36 -19.99
CA VAL A 472 -4.02 -12.22 -20.98
C VAL A 472 -3.45 -12.02 -22.37
N LEU A 473 -2.53 -11.06 -22.56
CA LEU A 473 -1.91 -10.82 -23.86
C LEU A 473 -1.12 -12.04 -24.36
N GLY A 474 -0.35 -12.69 -23.49
CA GLY A 474 0.36 -13.94 -23.81
C GLY A 474 -0.59 -15.05 -24.28
N ALA A 475 -1.67 -15.27 -23.56
CA ALA A 475 -2.70 -16.25 -23.93
C ALA A 475 -3.36 -15.91 -25.27
N LEU A 476 -3.67 -14.63 -25.53
CA LEU A 476 -4.22 -14.19 -26.81
C LEU A 476 -3.26 -14.43 -27.98
N VAL A 477 -1.96 -14.16 -27.79
CA VAL A 477 -0.93 -14.43 -28.80
C VAL A 477 -0.88 -15.92 -29.17
N LYS A 478 -0.84 -16.79 -28.16
CA LYS A 478 -0.83 -18.24 -28.39
C LYS A 478 -2.11 -18.74 -29.05
N GLN A 479 -3.27 -18.28 -28.59
CA GLN A 479 -4.54 -18.67 -29.19
C GLN A 479 -4.63 -18.19 -30.64
N HIS A 480 -4.18 -16.97 -30.95
CA HIS A 480 -4.19 -16.41 -32.30
C HIS A 480 -3.23 -17.15 -33.23
N SER A 481 -2.00 -17.45 -32.79
CA SER A 481 -1.03 -18.19 -33.61
C SER A 481 -1.49 -19.61 -33.92
N LEU A 482 -2.25 -20.24 -33.02
CA LEU A 482 -2.83 -21.56 -33.19
C LEU A 482 -4.25 -21.56 -33.79
N GLY A 483 -4.86 -20.39 -34.02
CA GLY A 483 -6.24 -20.26 -34.50
C GLY A 483 -7.31 -20.84 -33.57
N GLN A 484 -7.06 -20.88 -32.26
CA GLN A 484 -7.91 -21.52 -31.27
C GLN A 484 -9.09 -20.63 -30.86
N ARG A 485 -10.24 -21.25 -30.58
CA ARG A 485 -11.31 -20.58 -29.84
C ARG A 485 -11.08 -20.65 -28.33
N ALA A 486 -11.80 -19.82 -27.58
CA ALA A 486 -11.75 -19.77 -26.13
C ALA A 486 -12.03 -21.13 -25.45
N ASP A 487 -12.87 -21.98 -26.04
CA ASP A 487 -13.22 -23.31 -25.51
C ASP A 487 -12.26 -24.43 -25.97
N GLU A 488 -11.30 -24.13 -26.83
CA GLU A 488 -10.25 -25.05 -27.31
C GLU A 488 -8.87 -24.75 -26.71
N ALA A 489 -8.67 -23.51 -26.26
CA ALA A 489 -7.43 -23.04 -25.68
C ALA A 489 -7.11 -23.73 -24.34
N ASP A 490 -5.83 -23.94 -24.06
CA ASP A 490 -5.38 -24.57 -22.81
C ASP A 490 -5.46 -23.66 -21.58
N TRP A 491 -5.41 -22.33 -21.79
CA TRP A 491 -5.39 -21.31 -20.74
C TRP A 491 -4.23 -21.48 -19.75
N LEU A 492 -3.11 -22.01 -20.23
CA LEU A 492 -1.87 -22.21 -19.48
C LEU A 492 -0.83 -21.17 -19.89
N ILE A 493 -0.10 -20.63 -18.91
CA ILE A 493 1.01 -19.70 -19.12
C ILE A 493 2.34 -20.41 -18.86
N GLY A 494 3.22 -20.41 -19.85
CA GLY A 494 4.51 -21.11 -19.80
C GLY A 494 4.38 -22.63 -19.97
N ALA A 495 3.39 -23.09 -20.75
CA ALA A 495 3.29 -24.51 -21.08
C ALA A 495 4.53 -24.95 -21.89
N GLY A 496 5.24 -25.97 -21.41
CA GLY A 496 6.50 -26.44 -22.02
C GLY A 496 7.77 -25.73 -21.54
N VAL A 497 7.66 -24.75 -20.63
CA VAL A 497 8.82 -24.12 -19.97
C VAL A 497 9.48 -25.08 -18.99
N PHE A 498 8.70 -25.92 -18.32
CA PHE A 498 9.22 -26.97 -17.46
C PHE A 498 9.71 -28.18 -18.26
N THR A 499 10.76 -28.84 -17.78
CA THR A 499 11.16 -30.15 -18.31
C THR A 499 10.18 -31.25 -17.86
N GLU A 500 10.24 -32.42 -18.50
CA GLU A 500 9.44 -33.60 -18.12
C GLU A 500 9.72 -34.12 -16.69
N ARG A 501 10.79 -33.63 -16.04
CA ARG A 501 11.16 -34.03 -14.67
C ARG A 501 10.33 -33.31 -13.61
N VAL A 502 9.76 -32.17 -13.95
CA VAL A 502 8.95 -31.34 -13.04
C VAL A 502 7.51 -31.83 -13.04
N ARG A 503 6.90 -31.97 -11.86
CA ARG A 503 5.46 -32.24 -11.74
C ARG A 503 4.63 -30.96 -11.91
N GLY A 504 4.61 -30.44 -13.13
CA GLY A 504 3.85 -29.26 -13.51
C GLY A 504 3.54 -29.25 -15.00
N VAL A 505 2.43 -28.63 -15.37
CA VAL A 505 2.00 -28.49 -16.77
C VAL A 505 2.36 -27.12 -17.34
N ALA A 506 2.53 -26.11 -16.48
CA ALA A 506 2.80 -24.73 -16.82
C ALA A 506 3.22 -23.93 -15.57
N LEU A 507 3.65 -22.67 -15.73
CA LEU A 507 3.91 -21.76 -14.61
C LEU A 507 2.62 -21.35 -13.90
N ARG A 508 1.55 -21.09 -14.68
CA ARG A 508 0.25 -20.63 -14.18
C ARG A 508 -0.90 -21.22 -15.00
N SER A 509 -2.08 -21.30 -14.39
CA SER A 509 -3.34 -21.63 -15.08
C SER A 509 -4.33 -20.49 -14.92
N MET A 510 -4.76 -19.89 -16.03
CA MET A 510 -5.78 -18.84 -15.99
C MET A 510 -7.16 -19.43 -15.71
N ALA A 511 -7.45 -20.65 -16.19
CA ALA A 511 -8.75 -21.29 -15.99
C ALA A 511 -8.92 -21.83 -14.56
N ALA A 512 -7.86 -22.38 -13.98
CA ALA A 512 -7.85 -22.96 -12.64
C ALA A 512 -6.57 -22.57 -11.86
N PRO A 513 -6.45 -21.31 -11.40
CA PRO A 513 -5.31 -20.86 -10.59
C PRO A 513 -5.09 -21.77 -9.38
N GLY A 514 -3.82 -22.07 -9.05
CA GLY A 514 -3.44 -22.98 -7.96
C GLY A 514 -3.31 -24.45 -8.37
N THR A 515 -3.33 -24.75 -9.67
CA THR A 515 -3.29 -26.12 -10.21
C THR A 515 -2.19 -26.37 -11.25
N ALA A 516 -1.39 -25.36 -11.61
CA ALA A 516 -0.43 -25.47 -12.70
C ALA A 516 0.74 -26.43 -12.37
N PHE A 517 1.12 -26.53 -11.10
CA PHE A 517 2.16 -27.46 -10.63
C PHE A 517 1.95 -27.85 -9.16
N ASP A 518 2.41 -29.07 -8.83
CA ASP A 518 2.48 -29.63 -7.47
C ASP A 518 3.67 -30.58 -7.41
N ASP A 519 4.85 -29.99 -7.21
CA ASP A 519 6.14 -30.65 -7.30
C ASP A 519 6.84 -30.69 -5.94
N PRO A 520 7.52 -31.79 -5.55
CA PRO A 520 8.20 -31.88 -4.27
C PRO A 520 9.30 -30.82 -4.04
N VAL A 521 9.89 -30.28 -5.11
CA VAL A 521 11.00 -29.32 -5.06
C VAL A 521 10.49 -27.89 -5.30
N LEU A 522 9.64 -27.65 -6.30
CA LEU A 522 9.04 -26.31 -6.54
C LEU A 522 7.94 -25.98 -5.52
N GLY A 523 7.35 -27.00 -4.90
CA GLY A 523 6.13 -26.93 -4.12
C GLY A 523 4.89 -26.85 -5.00
N LYS A 524 3.81 -26.32 -4.45
CA LYS A 524 2.53 -26.17 -5.13
C LYS A 524 2.31 -24.74 -5.63
N ASP A 525 1.65 -24.61 -6.78
CA ASP A 525 1.10 -23.36 -7.32
C ASP A 525 0.27 -22.62 -6.24
N PRO A 526 0.70 -21.42 -5.81
CA PRO A 526 0.07 -20.69 -4.72
C PRO A 526 -1.12 -19.81 -5.14
N GLN A 527 -1.46 -19.71 -6.43
CA GLN A 527 -2.38 -18.67 -6.90
C GLN A 527 -3.83 -18.90 -6.44
N PRO A 528 -4.49 -17.89 -5.81
CA PRO A 528 -5.93 -17.92 -5.61
C PRO A 528 -6.69 -17.62 -6.90
N GLY A 529 -7.87 -18.24 -7.04
CA GLY A 529 -8.82 -17.95 -8.13
C GLY A 529 -10.04 -17.15 -7.68
N HIS A 530 -10.07 -16.62 -6.47
CA HIS A 530 -11.19 -15.84 -5.92
C HIS A 530 -10.73 -14.88 -4.81
N MET A 531 -11.34 -13.70 -4.72
CA MET A 531 -11.07 -12.68 -3.68
C MET A 531 -11.18 -13.13 -2.22
N ARG A 532 -11.88 -14.25 -1.95
CA ARG A 532 -12.02 -14.77 -0.58
C ARG A 532 -10.71 -15.39 -0.08
N ASP A 533 -9.88 -15.82 -1.03
CA ASP A 533 -8.61 -16.52 -0.82
C ASP A 533 -7.43 -15.60 -1.18
N LEU A 534 -7.68 -14.28 -1.33
CA LEU A 534 -6.64 -13.28 -1.60
C LEU A 534 -5.49 -13.43 -0.61
N VAL A 535 -4.26 -13.51 -1.12
CA VAL A 535 -3.05 -13.67 -0.31
C VAL A 535 -2.52 -12.29 0.03
N VAL A 536 -2.62 -11.89 1.29
CA VAL A 536 -2.00 -10.66 1.80
C VAL A 536 -0.57 -10.99 2.23
N THR A 537 0.42 -10.46 1.52
CA THR A 537 1.85 -10.71 1.78
C THR A 537 2.70 -9.49 1.45
N THR A 538 3.91 -9.39 1.99
CA THR A 538 4.94 -8.43 1.53
C THR A 538 5.90 -9.04 0.51
N ASP A 539 5.93 -10.37 0.45
CA ASP A 539 6.72 -11.11 -0.55
C ASP A 539 6.15 -10.87 -1.94
N ASP A 540 6.98 -11.10 -2.95
CA ASP A 540 6.55 -10.97 -4.35
C ASP A 540 5.86 -9.61 -4.61
N LEU A 541 6.37 -8.56 -3.95
CA LEU A 541 5.86 -7.19 -4.00
C LEU A 541 4.36 -7.06 -3.71
N GLY A 542 3.83 -7.77 -2.72
CA GLY A 542 2.39 -7.77 -2.47
C GLY A 542 1.66 -8.94 -3.11
N GLY A 543 2.40 -9.98 -3.52
CA GLY A 543 1.85 -11.14 -4.21
C GLY A 543 1.38 -10.83 -5.62
N VAL A 544 2.18 -10.11 -6.42
CA VAL A 544 1.80 -9.73 -7.80
C VAL A 544 1.63 -10.94 -8.71
N HIS A 545 2.55 -11.92 -8.67
CA HIS A 545 2.40 -13.17 -9.43
C HIS A 545 1.43 -14.14 -8.75
N ILE A 546 1.23 -14.01 -7.43
CA ILE A 546 0.33 -14.88 -6.66
C ILE A 546 -1.13 -14.49 -6.96
N ASN A 547 -1.50 -13.24 -6.69
CA ASN A 547 -2.88 -12.77 -6.75
C ASN A 547 -3.37 -12.51 -8.18
N SER A 548 -2.50 -12.54 -9.21
CA SER A 548 -2.89 -12.41 -10.62
C SER A 548 -3.83 -13.52 -11.10
N GLY A 549 -3.89 -14.66 -10.40
CA GLY A 549 -4.85 -15.74 -10.65
C GLY A 549 -6.32 -15.28 -10.61
N ILE A 550 -6.66 -14.31 -9.74
CA ILE A 550 -8.03 -13.79 -9.59
C ILE A 550 -8.51 -13.09 -10.88
N PRO A 551 -7.83 -12.03 -11.38
CA PRO A 551 -8.18 -11.40 -12.64
C PRO A 551 -7.95 -12.30 -13.88
N ASN A 552 -6.97 -13.21 -13.86
CA ASN A 552 -6.78 -14.20 -14.93
C ASN A 552 -8.02 -15.08 -15.12
N ARG A 553 -8.57 -15.57 -14.00
CA ARG A 553 -9.79 -16.36 -14.02
C ARG A 553 -11.00 -15.56 -14.46
N ALA A 554 -11.09 -14.29 -14.10
CA ALA A 554 -12.15 -13.40 -14.59
C ALA A 554 -12.08 -13.28 -16.13
N PHE A 555 -10.90 -13.06 -16.71
CA PHE A 555 -10.77 -13.02 -18.17
C PHE A 555 -11.16 -14.34 -18.84
N HIS A 556 -10.66 -15.48 -18.33
CA HIS A 556 -11.02 -16.80 -18.85
C HIS A 556 -12.54 -17.04 -18.84
N LEU A 557 -13.21 -16.71 -17.72
CA LEU A 557 -14.66 -16.85 -17.59
C LEU A 557 -15.42 -15.95 -18.57
N ALA A 558 -14.99 -14.69 -18.71
CA ALA A 558 -15.59 -13.76 -19.67
C ALA A 558 -15.42 -14.25 -21.11
N ALA A 559 -14.20 -14.65 -21.49
CA ALA A 559 -13.90 -15.15 -22.82
C ALA A 559 -14.68 -16.43 -23.17
N THR A 560 -14.77 -17.36 -22.22
CA THR A 560 -15.54 -18.61 -22.39
C THR A 560 -17.04 -18.33 -22.51
N ALA A 561 -17.57 -17.40 -21.72
CA ALA A 561 -18.99 -17.04 -21.75
C ALA A 561 -19.39 -16.27 -23.03
N ILE A 562 -18.50 -15.43 -23.55
CA ILE A 562 -18.67 -14.74 -24.84
C ILE A 562 -18.54 -15.75 -25.99
N GLY A 563 -17.56 -16.66 -25.91
CA GLY A 563 -17.27 -17.66 -26.92
C GLY A 563 -16.56 -17.10 -28.15
N GLY A 564 -16.25 -17.96 -29.11
CA GLY A 564 -15.49 -17.57 -30.30
C GLY A 564 -14.00 -17.39 -29.99
N HIS A 565 -13.35 -16.45 -30.69
CA HIS A 565 -11.94 -16.16 -30.50
C HIS A 565 -11.74 -15.10 -29.41
N ALA A 566 -10.91 -15.38 -28.40
CA ALA A 566 -10.79 -14.49 -27.24
C ALA A 566 -10.15 -13.13 -27.58
N TRP A 567 -9.40 -13.01 -28.67
CA TRP A 567 -8.80 -11.74 -29.11
C TRP A 567 -9.80 -10.80 -29.80
N GLU A 568 -11.02 -11.26 -30.08
CA GLU A 568 -12.10 -10.43 -30.63
C GLU A 568 -12.74 -9.61 -29.49
N ALA A 569 -13.96 -9.95 -29.05
CA ALA A 569 -14.65 -9.16 -28.04
C ALA A 569 -13.93 -9.12 -26.67
N PRO A 570 -13.49 -10.24 -26.06
CA PRO A 570 -12.86 -10.20 -24.74
C PRO A 570 -11.56 -9.40 -24.72
N GLY A 571 -10.64 -9.68 -25.64
CA GLY A 571 -9.34 -9.01 -25.75
C GLY A 571 -9.50 -7.52 -26.03
N ARG A 572 -10.44 -7.14 -26.91
CA ARG A 572 -10.75 -5.72 -27.16
C ARG A 572 -11.26 -5.02 -25.90
N ILE A 573 -12.17 -5.64 -25.15
CA ILE A 573 -12.69 -5.07 -23.89
C ILE A 573 -11.56 -4.78 -22.91
N TRP A 574 -10.67 -5.76 -22.68
CA TRP A 574 -9.51 -5.59 -21.79
C TRP A 574 -8.56 -4.50 -22.30
N MET A 575 -8.29 -4.46 -23.60
CA MET A 575 -7.41 -3.45 -24.21
C MET A 575 -7.96 -2.02 -24.03
N ASP A 576 -9.26 -1.81 -24.24
CA ASP A 576 -9.86 -0.47 -24.03
C ASP A 576 -9.84 -0.07 -22.55
N ALA A 577 -10.08 -1.01 -21.64
CA ALA A 577 -9.99 -0.72 -20.21
C ALA A 577 -8.56 -0.30 -19.84
N LEU A 578 -7.55 -0.96 -20.40
CA LEU A 578 -6.13 -0.62 -20.18
C LEU A 578 -5.74 0.73 -20.81
N THR A 579 -6.22 1.06 -22.01
CA THR A 579 -5.93 2.35 -22.68
C THR A 579 -6.84 3.50 -22.26
N GLY A 580 -7.88 3.21 -21.47
CA GLY A 580 -8.81 4.19 -20.93
C GLY A 580 -8.20 5.00 -19.78
N PRO A 581 -9.03 5.78 -19.06
CA PRO A 581 -8.60 6.57 -17.91
C PRO A 581 -8.39 5.70 -16.65
N LEU A 582 -7.57 4.66 -16.76
CA LEU A 582 -7.22 3.77 -15.65
C LEU A 582 -6.04 4.36 -14.88
N PRO A 583 -6.17 4.65 -13.57
CA PRO A 583 -5.06 5.17 -12.79
C PRO A 583 -3.97 4.12 -12.61
N ARG A 584 -2.71 4.56 -12.48
CA ARG A 584 -1.55 3.67 -12.22
C ARG A 584 -1.71 2.82 -10.95
N THR A 585 -2.54 3.28 -10.01
CA THR A 585 -2.83 2.64 -8.72
C THR A 585 -4.12 1.82 -8.72
N ALA A 586 -4.71 1.57 -9.90
CA ALA A 586 -5.96 0.82 -10.02
C ALA A 586 -5.88 -0.55 -9.36
N GLY A 587 -6.82 -0.85 -8.47
CA GLY A 587 -7.03 -2.19 -7.92
C GLY A 587 -7.99 -3.02 -8.78
N PHE A 588 -8.29 -4.25 -8.34
CA PHE A 588 -9.12 -5.19 -9.10
C PHE A 588 -10.50 -4.63 -9.40
N ARG A 589 -11.09 -3.90 -8.43
CA ARG A 589 -12.41 -3.29 -8.62
C ARG A 589 -12.40 -2.17 -9.67
N ASP A 590 -11.39 -1.31 -9.66
CA ASP A 590 -11.27 -0.21 -10.63
C ASP A 590 -11.17 -0.77 -12.05
N PHE A 591 -10.38 -1.84 -12.25
CA PHE A 591 -10.25 -2.49 -13.55
C PHE A 591 -11.52 -3.26 -13.96
N ALA A 592 -12.22 -3.90 -13.01
CA ALA A 592 -13.51 -4.53 -13.27
C ALA A 592 -14.56 -3.51 -13.75
N GLU A 593 -14.61 -2.34 -13.12
CA GLU A 593 -15.50 -1.25 -13.53
C GLU A 593 -15.09 -0.67 -14.90
N ALA A 594 -13.79 -0.53 -15.18
CA ALA A 594 -13.28 -0.09 -16.48
C ALA A 594 -13.62 -1.08 -17.61
N THR A 595 -13.47 -2.40 -17.39
CA THR A 595 -13.84 -3.42 -18.37
C THR A 595 -15.36 -3.45 -18.63
N LEU A 596 -16.19 -3.22 -17.60
CA LEU A 596 -17.64 -3.06 -17.79
C LEU A 596 -17.98 -1.82 -18.63
N ALA A 597 -17.35 -0.68 -18.33
CA ALA A 597 -17.55 0.54 -19.10
C ALA A 597 -17.10 0.37 -20.56
N ALA A 598 -16.00 -0.32 -20.80
CA ALA A 598 -15.50 -0.63 -22.14
C ALA A 598 -16.44 -1.58 -22.90
N ALA A 599 -16.97 -2.61 -22.23
CA ALA A 599 -17.95 -3.53 -22.83
C ALA A 599 -19.26 -2.81 -23.18
N ALA A 600 -19.80 -2.03 -22.23
CA ALA A 600 -21.00 -1.22 -22.44
C ALA A 600 -20.84 -0.23 -23.59
N THR A 601 -19.70 0.46 -23.67
CA THR A 601 -19.41 1.42 -24.74
C THR A 601 -19.40 0.76 -26.12
N ARG A 602 -18.85 -0.46 -26.23
CA ARG A 602 -18.74 -1.16 -27.52
C ARG A 602 -20.01 -1.89 -27.95
N TYR A 603 -20.67 -2.55 -27.00
CA TYR A 603 -21.72 -3.53 -27.30
C TYR A 603 -23.09 -3.12 -26.75
N GLY A 604 -23.13 -2.19 -25.78
CA GLY A 604 -24.33 -1.76 -25.06
C GLY A 604 -24.44 -2.38 -23.66
N ASP A 605 -25.16 -1.72 -22.76
CA ASP A 605 -25.31 -2.15 -21.35
C ASP A 605 -25.98 -3.52 -21.21
N ASP A 606 -27.01 -3.79 -22.02
CA ASP A 606 -27.79 -5.03 -22.00
C ASP A 606 -27.21 -6.14 -22.91
N ALA A 607 -26.02 -5.92 -23.48
CA ALA A 607 -25.39 -6.87 -24.40
C ALA A 607 -24.88 -8.12 -23.69
N ARG A 608 -24.76 -9.22 -24.45
CA ARG A 608 -24.23 -10.50 -23.95
C ARG A 608 -22.81 -10.33 -23.40
N GLU A 609 -21.98 -9.54 -24.08
CA GLU A 609 -20.59 -9.25 -23.74
C GLU A 609 -20.51 -8.55 -22.38
N THR A 610 -21.28 -7.47 -22.20
CA THR A 610 -21.33 -6.71 -20.94
C THR A 610 -21.83 -7.59 -19.79
N GLY A 611 -22.85 -8.41 -20.03
CA GLY A 611 -23.34 -9.39 -19.05
C GLY A 611 -22.30 -10.46 -18.68
N ALA A 612 -21.55 -10.97 -19.65
CA ALA A 612 -20.50 -11.96 -19.43
C ALA A 612 -19.33 -11.40 -18.62
N VAL A 613 -18.88 -10.17 -18.92
CA VAL A 613 -17.83 -9.48 -18.15
C VAL A 613 -18.26 -9.27 -16.70
N ARG A 614 -19.50 -8.83 -16.49
CA ARG A 614 -20.07 -8.66 -15.13
C ARG A 614 -20.06 -9.97 -14.36
N ALA A 615 -20.64 -11.02 -14.95
CA ALA A 615 -20.75 -12.32 -14.31
C ALA A 615 -19.37 -12.92 -13.99
N ALA A 616 -18.36 -12.68 -14.82
CA ALA A 616 -17.00 -13.16 -14.59
C ALA A 616 -16.35 -12.49 -13.36
N TRP A 617 -16.44 -11.17 -13.24
CA TRP A 617 -15.92 -10.44 -12.08
C TRP A 617 -16.69 -10.74 -10.79
N GLU A 618 -18.01 -10.98 -10.88
CA GLU A 618 -18.82 -11.47 -9.76
C GLU A 618 -18.40 -12.89 -9.33
N ALA A 619 -18.09 -13.78 -10.29
CA ALA A 619 -17.73 -15.17 -10.02
C ALA A 619 -16.38 -15.32 -9.28
N VAL A 620 -15.46 -14.37 -9.46
CA VAL A 620 -14.19 -14.31 -8.71
C VAL A 620 -14.30 -13.44 -7.45
N GLY A 621 -15.47 -12.85 -7.17
CA GLY A 621 -15.76 -12.09 -5.95
C GLY A 621 -15.21 -10.66 -5.92
N VAL A 622 -14.91 -10.06 -7.08
CA VAL A 622 -14.47 -8.66 -7.16
C VAL A 622 -15.67 -7.70 -7.19
N LEU A 623 -16.73 -8.07 -7.91
CA LEU A 623 -18.00 -7.33 -7.92
C LEU A 623 -19.07 -8.07 -7.11
N GLU A 624 -19.99 -7.32 -6.53
CA GLU A 624 -21.17 -7.89 -5.87
C GLU A 624 -22.28 -8.16 -6.89
N PRO A 625 -23.06 -9.27 -6.76
CA PRO A 625 -24.19 -9.55 -7.64
C PRO A 625 -25.24 -8.45 -7.56
N ALA A 626 -25.66 -7.91 -8.71
CA ALA A 626 -26.71 -6.89 -8.75
C ALA A 626 -28.00 -7.35 -8.04
N VAL A 627 -28.38 -6.65 -6.98
CA VAL A 627 -29.72 -6.77 -6.39
C VAL A 627 -30.68 -5.98 -7.29
N GLY A 628 -31.69 -6.63 -7.86
CA GLY A 628 -32.65 -6.00 -8.77
C GLY A 628 -33.33 -4.74 -8.20
N PRO A 629 -33.86 -3.85 -9.07
CA PRO A 629 -34.13 -2.47 -8.71
C PRO A 629 -35.34 -2.34 -7.78
N ALA A 630 -35.19 -1.54 -6.72
CA ALA A 630 -36.30 -0.88 -6.06
C ALA A 630 -36.30 0.60 -6.50
N HIS A 631 -37.40 1.04 -7.10
CA HIS A 631 -37.66 2.42 -7.48
C HIS A 631 -37.53 3.41 -6.31
N GLY A 632 -37.05 4.62 -6.60
CA GLY A 632 -37.20 5.77 -5.69
C GLY A 632 -36.27 6.93 -6.03
N ASP A 633 -36.82 7.97 -6.66
CA ASP A 633 -36.22 9.26 -6.99
C ASP A 633 -35.56 9.99 -5.81
N GLY A 634 -34.62 10.90 -6.12
CA GLY A 634 -34.47 12.15 -5.35
C GLY A 634 -33.05 12.67 -5.08
N ALA A 635 -32.61 13.59 -5.95
CA ALA A 635 -31.85 14.83 -5.69
C ALA A 635 -30.54 14.83 -4.86
N ALA A 636 -29.50 15.39 -5.48
CA ALA A 636 -28.28 15.89 -4.84
C ALA A 636 -28.54 17.16 -4.00
N PRO A 637 -27.64 17.49 -3.07
CA PRO A 637 -27.21 18.89 -2.95
C PRO A 637 -25.69 19.08 -2.77
N THR A 638 -25.30 20.28 -3.18
CA THR A 638 -23.98 20.90 -3.26
C THR A 638 -23.52 21.57 -1.95
N ASP A 639 -22.20 21.49 -1.72
CA ASP A 639 -21.22 22.51 -1.26
C ASP A 639 -21.47 23.41 -0.04
N ALA A 640 -20.49 23.47 0.88
CA ALA A 640 -20.05 24.67 1.62
C ALA A 640 -18.92 24.35 2.64
N ALA A 641 -17.81 25.08 2.54
CA ALA A 641 -16.76 25.17 3.58
C ALA A 641 -17.06 26.31 4.57
N PRO A 642 -16.57 26.29 5.83
CA PRO A 642 -16.56 27.47 6.70
C PRO A 642 -15.16 27.98 7.09
N THR A 643 -15.11 29.31 7.23
CA THR A 643 -14.01 30.22 7.59
C THR A 643 -13.88 30.49 9.10
N ASP A 644 -12.71 31.00 9.50
CA ASP A 644 -12.16 31.22 10.87
C ASP A 644 -12.42 32.65 11.44
N ALA A 645 -12.63 32.77 12.76
CA ALA A 645 -12.61 34.03 13.54
C ALA A 645 -12.45 33.77 15.07
N ALA A 646 -11.54 34.50 15.73
CA ALA A 646 -11.08 34.29 17.12
C ALA A 646 -11.77 35.20 18.17
N HIS A 647 -12.10 34.62 19.34
CA HIS A 647 -12.63 35.28 20.56
C HIS A 647 -11.82 34.85 21.83
N ASP A 648 -11.89 35.64 22.92
CA ASP A 648 -11.02 35.59 24.12
C ASP A 648 -11.31 34.36 25.03
N ALA A 649 -10.44 33.36 24.92
CA ALA A 649 -10.68 32.03 25.49
C ALA A 649 -9.75 31.61 26.65
N VAL A 650 -10.37 31.06 27.70
CA VAL A 650 -9.73 30.24 28.74
C VAL A 650 -9.54 28.82 28.23
N ARG A 651 -8.33 28.28 28.37
CA ARG A 651 -8.01 26.90 28.00
C ARG A 651 -7.59 26.12 29.23
N VAL A 652 -8.25 24.99 29.46
CA VAL A 652 -7.88 24.04 30.52
C VAL A 652 -7.71 22.67 29.90
N ALA A 653 -6.58 22.01 30.16
CA ALA A 653 -6.30 20.67 29.66
C ALA A 653 -5.69 19.80 30.75
N ARG A 654 -6.12 18.53 30.83
CA ARG A 654 -5.60 17.53 31.77
C ARG A 654 -5.03 16.33 31.01
N SER A 655 -3.78 15.95 31.31
CA SER A 655 -3.16 14.73 30.78
C SER A 655 -3.50 13.50 31.64
N GLY A 656 -3.57 12.32 31.02
CA GLY A 656 -3.53 11.02 31.73
C GLY A 656 -4.84 10.46 32.30
N GLY A 657 -5.40 9.47 31.62
CA GLY A 657 -6.41 8.53 32.12
C GLY A 657 -6.77 7.45 31.06
N MET A 658 -6.80 6.17 31.49
CA MET A 658 -7.17 4.87 30.84
C MET A 658 -6.75 4.56 29.39
N LEU A 659 -6.42 5.53 28.53
CA LEU A 659 -6.10 5.36 27.11
C LEU A 659 -5.12 6.43 26.59
N GLY A 660 -4.40 7.14 27.47
CA GLY A 660 -3.54 8.27 27.05
C GLY A 660 -4.31 9.49 26.52
N ARG A 661 -5.62 9.59 26.78
CA ARG A 661 -6.45 10.69 26.28
C ARG A 661 -6.27 11.94 27.14
N THR A 662 -5.77 13.01 26.53
CA THR A 662 -5.85 14.38 27.06
C THR A 662 -7.29 14.89 26.94
N ARG A 663 -7.88 15.40 28.03
CA ARG A 663 -9.14 16.16 27.97
C ARG A 663 -8.83 17.64 27.98
N ALA A 664 -9.43 18.41 27.10
CA ALA A 664 -9.24 19.84 27.01
C ALA A 664 -10.57 20.55 26.75
N ALA A 665 -10.75 21.71 27.37
CA ALA A 665 -11.86 22.62 27.15
C ALA A 665 -11.32 23.99 26.77
N VAL A 666 -12.00 24.64 25.83
CA VAL A 666 -11.78 26.03 25.44
C VAL A 666 -13.09 26.76 25.72
N LEU A 667 -13.05 27.71 26.64
CA LEU A 667 -14.22 28.44 27.12
C LEU A 667 -14.01 29.92 26.88
N GLU A 668 -14.99 30.58 26.26
CA GLU A 668 -15.05 32.04 26.28
C GLU A 668 -15.21 32.52 27.72
N LEU A 669 -14.52 33.60 28.12
CA LEU A 669 -14.56 34.09 29.50
C LEU A 669 -15.99 34.41 29.99
N GLU A 670 -16.88 34.77 29.07
CA GLU A 670 -18.29 35.08 29.32
C GLU A 670 -19.16 33.83 29.56
N ALA A 671 -18.71 32.66 29.09
CA ALA A 671 -19.41 31.38 29.28
C ALA A 671 -19.11 30.72 30.64
N ILE A 672 -18.17 31.28 31.42
CA ILE A 672 -17.82 30.78 32.76
C ILE A 672 -18.76 31.40 33.81
N PRO A 673 -19.46 30.59 34.64
CA PRO A 673 -20.32 31.11 35.70
C PRO A 673 -19.58 32.07 36.64
N GLY A 674 -20.25 33.16 37.06
CA GLY A 674 -19.62 34.28 37.78
C GLY A 674 -18.77 33.90 39.00
N ALA A 675 -19.22 32.93 39.80
CA ALA A 675 -18.46 32.47 40.97
C ALA A 675 -17.18 31.69 40.60
N ASP A 676 -17.19 30.90 39.53
CA ASP A 676 -16.00 30.19 39.04
C ASP A 676 -15.06 31.13 38.27
N ARG A 677 -15.61 32.17 37.62
CA ARG A 677 -14.84 33.25 36.98
C ARG A 677 -14.08 34.08 38.01
N GLU A 678 -14.73 34.53 39.09
CA GLU A 678 -14.07 35.27 40.17
C GLU A 678 -12.97 34.45 40.85
N ARG A 679 -13.19 33.13 41.02
CA ARG A 679 -12.18 32.20 41.57
C ARG A 679 -11.01 32.02 40.62
N LEU A 680 -11.26 31.88 39.31
CA LEU A 680 -10.21 31.79 38.30
C LEU A 680 -9.40 33.09 38.24
N ASP A 681 -10.04 34.25 38.24
CA ASP A 681 -9.36 35.55 38.24
C ASP A 681 -8.54 35.76 39.52
N THR A 682 -9.06 35.36 40.69
CA THR A 682 -8.31 35.40 41.96
C THR A 682 -7.10 34.45 41.94
N LEU A 683 -7.29 33.23 41.43
CA LEU A 683 -6.24 32.22 41.32
C LEU A 683 -5.10 32.69 40.41
N VAL A 684 -5.43 33.27 39.25
CA VAL A 684 -4.48 33.86 38.31
C VAL A 684 -3.78 35.08 38.93
N ALA A 685 -4.52 36.02 39.50
CA ALA A 685 -3.95 37.24 40.10
C ALA A 685 -3.03 36.97 41.30
N SER A 686 -3.23 35.85 42.00
CA SER A 686 -2.40 35.44 43.13
C SER A 686 -1.02 34.88 42.74
N GLY A 687 -0.82 34.48 41.48
CA GLY A 687 0.39 33.80 41.02
C GLY A 687 0.58 32.37 41.58
N ALA A 688 -0.42 31.81 42.26
CA ALA A 688 -0.30 30.52 42.93
C ALA A 688 -0.04 29.36 41.96
N LEU A 689 -0.60 29.42 40.75
CA LEU A 689 -0.38 28.43 39.70
C LEU A 689 1.01 28.55 39.06
N GLU A 690 1.50 29.78 38.89
CA GLU A 690 2.83 30.06 38.33
C GLU A 690 3.95 29.60 39.29
N ALA A 691 3.71 29.67 40.60
CA ALA A 691 4.65 29.16 41.60
C ALA A 691 4.83 27.63 41.56
N LEU A 692 3.86 26.91 40.98
CA LEU A 692 3.88 25.45 40.85
C LEU A 692 4.30 24.99 39.44
N ASP A 693 4.47 25.93 38.51
CA ASP A 693 4.83 25.65 37.12
C ASP A 693 6.25 25.08 37.00
N GLY A 694 6.44 24.10 36.13
CA GLY A 694 7.72 23.44 35.90
C GLY A 694 8.20 22.51 37.04
N GLN A 695 7.44 22.34 38.12
CA GLN A 695 7.75 21.37 39.16
C GLN A 695 7.42 19.95 38.68
N ALA A 696 8.46 19.21 38.27
CA ALA A 696 8.31 17.86 37.75
C ALA A 696 7.99 16.84 38.85
N MET A 697 6.86 16.15 38.71
CA MET A 697 6.58 14.91 39.41
C MET A 697 6.47 13.76 38.40
N PRO A 698 7.37 12.76 38.45
CA PRO A 698 7.26 11.58 37.61
C PRO A 698 5.91 10.89 37.80
N ASP A 699 5.31 10.42 36.71
CA ASP A 699 4.08 9.61 36.68
C ASP A 699 2.79 10.32 37.13
N ALA A 700 2.81 11.64 37.33
CA ALA A 700 1.64 12.42 37.72
C ALA A 700 0.87 13.00 36.51
N PRO A 701 -0.48 12.96 36.50
CA PRO A 701 -1.31 13.73 35.55
C PRO A 701 -0.93 15.21 35.57
N LEU A 702 -0.88 15.87 34.42
CA LEU A 702 -0.52 17.29 34.28
C LEU A 702 -1.75 18.11 33.89
N TRP A 703 -1.88 19.29 34.48
CA TRP A 703 -2.86 20.30 34.10
C TRP A 703 -2.15 21.45 33.39
N ARG A 704 -2.60 21.76 32.16
CA ARG A 704 -2.25 23.00 31.50
C ARG A 704 -3.41 23.99 31.62
N VAL A 705 -3.12 25.17 32.12
CA VAL A 705 -4.11 26.24 32.29
C VAL A 705 -3.57 27.48 31.60
N THR A 706 -4.31 27.95 30.60
CA THR A 706 -3.99 29.18 29.87
C THR A 706 -5.17 30.15 29.96
N VAL A 707 -4.90 31.35 30.46
CA VAL A 707 -5.87 32.45 30.54
C VAL A 707 -5.26 33.66 29.84
N GLU A 708 -5.60 33.86 28.56
CA GLU A 708 -5.07 34.95 27.73
C GLU A 708 -3.53 35.09 27.86
N THR A 709 -3.04 36.31 28.14
CA THR A 709 -1.63 36.62 28.47
C THR A 709 -1.35 36.65 29.98
N ARG A 710 -2.36 36.32 30.81
CA ARG A 710 -2.31 36.49 32.27
C ARG A 710 -1.79 35.26 33.01
N CYS A 711 -1.86 34.07 32.39
CA CYS A 711 -1.39 32.81 32.96
C CYS A 711 -1.23 31.78 31.83
N ASP A 712 -0.07 31.11 31.74
CA ASP A 712 0.12 29.88 30.94
C ASP A 712 1.07 28.97 31.71
N VAL A 713 0.51 27.99 32.40
CA VAL A 713 1.27 27.11 33.31
C VAL A 713 0.98 25.65 33.05
N THR A 714 1.93 24.78 33.37
CA THR A 714 1.78 23.33 33.40
C THR A 714 2.13 22.81 34.79
N VAL A 715 1.12 22.32 35.51
CA VAL A 715 1.24 21.89 36.91
C VAL A 715 0.88 20.42 37.07
N ALA A 716 1.66 19.65 37.82
CA ALA A 716 1.32 18.28 38.16
C ALA A 716 0.11 18.23 39.12
N GLU A 717 -0.88 17.41 38.81
CA GLU A 717 -2.14 17.26 39.57
C GLU A 717 -1.95 17.05 41.08
N PRO A 718 -0.98 16.24 41.56
CA PRO A 718 -0.75 16.07 43.00
C PRO A 718 -0.26 17.34 43.71
N LEU A 719 0.23 18.34 42.97
CA LEU A 719 0.69 19.61 43.51
C LEU A 719 -0.44 20.65 43.60
N LEU A 720 -1.58 20.40 42.96
CA LEU A 720 -2.72 21.31 42.99
C LEU A 720 -3.52 21.12 44.29
N PRO A 721 -3.83 22.20 45.04
CA PRO A 721 -4.80 22.14 46.12
C PRO A 721 -6.16 21.63 45.62
N GLU A 722 -6.89 20.85 46.43
CA GLU A 722 -8.15 20.22 46.01
C GLU A 722 -9.17 21.25 45.49
N GLU A 723 -9.22 22.43 46.09
CA GLU A 723 -10.10 23.54 45.68
C GLU A 723 -9.80 24.05 44.26
N VAL A 724 -8.52 24.06 43.88
CA VAL A 724 -8.07 24.43 42.53
C VAL A 724 -8.38 23.30 41.54
N LEU A 725 -8.12 22.06 41.94
CA LEU A 725 -8.38 20.89 41.12
C LEU A 725 -9.88 20.73 40.81
N GLU A 726 -10.75 21.03 41.77
CA GLU A 726 -12.20 21.01 41.60
C GLU A 726 -12.68 22.11 40.64
N LEU A 727 -12.10 23.33 40.73
CA LEU A 727 -12.36 24.41 39.77
C LEU A 727 -11.97 23.99 38.34
N LEU A 728 -10.77 23.45 38.15
CA LEU A 728 -10.30 23.05 36.82
C LEU A 728 -11.11 21.89 36.22
N ARG A 729 -11.61 20.96 37.05
CA ARG A 729 -12.55 19.91 36.63
C ARG A 729 -13.89 20.48 36.19
N ARG A 730 -14.47 21.43 36.93
CA ARG A 730 -15.72 22.10 36.54
C ARG A 730 -15.59 22.87 35.23
N LEU A 731 -14.45 23.53 35.00
CA LEU A 731 -14.16 24.20 33.72
C LEU A 731 -14.04 23.19 32.57
N LEU A 732 -13.40 22.03 32.77
CA LEU A 732 -13.39 20.96 31.76
C LEU A 732 -14.81 20.45 31.45
N GLU A 733 -15.67 20.30 32.45
CA GLU A 733 -17.04 19.83 32.27
C GLU A 733 -17.95 20.84 31.57
N LEU A 734 -17.74 22.14 31.80
CA LEU A 734 -18.45 23.21 31.11
C LEU A 734 -18.18 23.19 29.59
N GLY A 735 -16.96 22.83 29.18
CA GLY A 735 -16.58 22.71 27.77
C GLY A 735 -17.18 21.51 27.03
N ASP A 736 -17.73 20.53 27.75
CA ASP A 736 -18.31 19.31 27.17
C ASP A 736 -19.81 19.43 26.85
N ARG A 737 -20.46 20.58 27.11
CA ARG A 737 -21.86 20.80 26.77
C ARG A 737 -22.03 21.26 25.31
N PRO A 738 -22.96 20.69 24.52
CA PRO A 738 -23.19 21.12 23.15
C PRO A 738 -23.69 22.57 23.09
N LEU A 739 -23.07 23.39 22.25
CA LEU A 739 -23.52 24.74 21.94
C LEU A 739 -24.85 24.65 21.16
N GLY A 740 -25.95 24.98 21.84
CA GLY A 740 -27.29 24.98 21.26
C GLY A 740 -28.25 24.04 21.99
N GLY A 741 -28.69 24.46 23.17
CA GLY A 741 -29.82 23.88 23.88
C GLY A 741 -30.40 24.96 24.77
N ASP A 742 -31.50 25.56 24.33
CA ASP A 742 -32.26 26.53 25.11
C ASP A 742 -32.52 26.02 26.53
N GLU A 743 -32.39 26.92 27.51
CA GLU A 743 -32.89 26.69 28.86
C GLU A 743 -34.37 26.25 28.80
N PRO A 744 -34.80 25.29 29.62
CA PRO A 744 -36.22 25.02 29.75
C PRO A 744 -36.87 26.22 30.44
N VAL A 745 -37.61 27.00 29.66
CA VAL A 745 -38.63 27.92 30.15
C VAL A 745 -39.53 27.15 31.11
N ALA A 746 -39.60 27.65 32.35
CA ALA A 746 -40.50 27.14 33.37
C ALA A 746 -41.95 27.23 32.86
N HIS A 747 -42.54 26.08 32.54
CA HIS A 747 -43.99 25.95 32.49
C HIS A 747 -44.48 25.69 33.92
N GLU A 748 -44.99 26.75 34.55
CA GLU A 748 -45.99 26.64 35.61
C GLU A 748 -47.21 25.86 35.08
N GLY A 749 -47.69 24.90 35.87
CA GLY A 749 -48.99 24.27 35.68
C GLY A 749 -48.93 22.76 35.52
N ASP A 750 -48.77 22.05 36.64
CA ASP A 750 -49.82 21.11 37.06
C ASP A 750 -49.57 20.69 38.51
N GLU A 751 -50.49 21.11 39.38
CA GLU A 751 -50.58 20.69 40.77
C GLU A 751 -50.90 19.20 40.88
N PRO A 752 -50.33 18.47 41.87
CA PRO A 752 -50.81 17.14 42.21
C PRO A 752 -52.08 17.25 43.07
N VAL A 753 -53.16 16.67 42.58
CA VAL A 753 -54.38 16.40 43.36
C VAL A 753 -54.02 15.49 44.53
N ALA A 754 -53.97 16.07 45.72
CA ALA A 754 -53.94 15.35 46.99
C ALA A 754 -55.37 14.91 47.35
N LEU A 755 -55.51 13.61 47.60
CA LEU A 755 -56.69 13.01 48.22
C LEU A 755 -56.73 13.41 49.70
N GLU A 756 -57.70 14.23 50.08
CA GLU A 756 -58.12 14.38 51.48
C GLU A 756 -59.31 13.46 51.78
N GLY A 757 -59.09 12.61 52.78
CA GLY A 757 -60.05 12.00 53.70
C GLY A 757 -59.16 11.56 54.86
N ASP A 758 -59.34 11.95 56.11
CA ASP A 758 -60.53 12.04 56.96
C ASP A 758 -59.98 12.72 58.25
N GLU A 759 -60.64 13.64 58.97
CA GLU A 759 -61.77 13.40 59.86
C GLU A 759 -62.17 14.72 60.59
N PRO A 760 -63.34 14.77 61.27
CA PRO A 760 -64.12 15.98 61.54
C PRO A 760 -64.08 16.47 63.01
N ALA A 761 -64.42 17.75 63.22
CA ALA A 761 -65.37 18.25 64.22
C ALA A 761 -65.51 19.78 64.13
#